data_AF-A0A1M7L785-F1
#
_entry.id   AF-A0A1M7L785-F1
#
_cell.length_a   1.000
_cell.length_b   1.000
_cell.length_c   1.000
_cell.angle_alpha   90.00
_cell.angle_beta   90.00
_cell.angle_gamma   90.00
#
_symmetry.space_group_name_H-M   'P 1'
#
loop_
_entity.id
_entity.type
_entity.pdbx_description
1 polymer ?
#
loop_
_entity_poly.entity_id
_entity_poly.type
_entity_poly.pdbx_seq_one_letter_code
_entity_poly.pdbx_strand_id
1 'polypeptide(L)'
;MKRMGEVLKAAAYGLVFAIPAFASTVNVDVTEEHQVIRGFGGMVHNQWQGGGGLSEADAKLAFGTGDGTIGLNTLRIPVYANSNDFNKEVQAAKYAKKYAGDDFILYATPWTSPYAGANQHMASSNYQKYVDHLNNFNDYMKNQGVPLYAISISNEPDWCGEWACWSADEIYNFTKGYADKMRKNGAKVISTESFRYDKNLYNKVLNDANALKNWDILGAHFYASDRRTGDNFFQYSLADQKKVERWMTEHYTESQGSGNYWRTITNTGDQANANKRDTVNAMDVAYEIHRAMVVGNFNQYTWWYIRRCYGLIMEKDFGNKLQIPQNEIGKISKRGYVMSQFARFVRPGAVRVGATANPEKEVFASAYKSKDGDSVIVVLVNRDYKNSKTVTVNVKGADVQTFHVYTTSEAKNAKYEGEVEVKNGSVTITMDAGNSSNKDCIVTLVGSGTPADPVPREPFGGKVAEIPGKIEAENFDVPGTGKGNKSYSENDSEDRGETNYREGTGVDIYKKATGYVVGYNEEGEWLEYSVNVKEAGDYTMFASVATSNSTSGFSLSLDGKTLVENVALSGTSFDDFVKVKANVTLPAGEHILRMTVTGSWFDIDYFNFAKGKDAADPDDKTIGLRGANFRLPTEAENYSVFDVNGVLVGKFLATTKADVQRMTKSVVRQNGIYFVKSLGGKSYRISVAK
;
A
#
# COMPACT_ATOMS: atom_id res chain seq x y z
N MET A 1 -83.91 11.19 4.07
CA MET A 1 -83.44 12.47 4.66
C MET A 1 -83.05 12.19 6.10
N LYS A 2 -81.86 12.37 6.65
CA LYS A 2 -80.51 12.87 6.29
C LYS A 2 -79.58 12.15 7.30
N ARG A 3 -78.57 11.37 6.90
CA ARG A 3 -77.15 11.77 6.75
C ARG A 3 -76.63 12.72 7.84
N MET A 4 -75.80 12.18 8.74
CA MET A 4 -74.41 12.58 9.06
C MET A 4 -74.07 12.30 10.53
N GLY A 5 -73.22 11.31 10.75
CA GLY A 5 -72.62 11.02 12.05
C GLY A 5 -71.96 9.64 12.01
N GLU A 6 -70.64 9.61 12.17
CA GLU A 6 -69.80 8.43 12.45
C GLU A 6 -69.40 7.52 11.27
N VAL A 7 -68.32 7.91 10.58
CA VAL A 7 -67.35 6.96 10.02
C VAL A 7 -65.96 7.57 10.22
N LEU A 8 -65.14 7.01 11.12
CA LEU A 8 -63.67 6.88 11.03
C LEU A 8 -63.07 6.51 12.40
N LYS A 9 -63.13 5.23 12.76
CA LYS A 9 -62.13 4.56 13.60
C LYS A 9 -62.03 3.10 13.14
N ALA A 10 -61.20 2.86 12.12
CA ALA A 10 -60.67 1.54 11.82
C ALA A 10 -59.15 1.63 11.96
N ALA A 11 -58.61 0.82 12.86
CA ALA A 11 -57.21 0.74 13.21
C ALA A 11 -56.34 0.43 11.99
N ALA A 12 -55.47 1.36 11.63
CA ALA A 12 -54.32 1.07 10.80
C ALA A 12 -53.27 0.37 11.68
N TYR A 13 -53.33 -0.96 11.74
CA TYR A 13 -52.15 -1.76 12.07
C TYR A 13 -51.18 -1.61 10.88
N GLY A 14 -50.34 -0.58 10.93
CA GLY A 14 -49.18 -0.50 10.05
C GLY A 14 -48.21 -1.61 10.45
N LEU A 15 -48.13 -2.67 9.63
CA LEU A 15 -46.93 -3.51 9.61
C LEU A 15 -45.75 -2.60 9.27
N VAL A 16 -44.97 -2.24 10.29
CA VAL A 16 -43.61 -1.72 10.09
C VAL A 16 -42.79 -2.92 9.61
N PHE A 17 -42.60 -3.04 8.30
CA PHE A 17 -41.49 -3.82 7.80
C PHE A 17 -40.21 -3.11 8.27
N ALA A 18 -39.60 -3.65 9.33
CA ALA A 18 -38.21 -3.35 9.62
C ALA A 18 -37.40 -3.90 8.45
N ILE A 19 -37.08 -3.04 7.48
CA ILE A 19 -36.06 -3.36 6.49
C ILE A 19 -34.78 -3.62 7.30
N PRO A 20 -34.17 -4.81 7.22
CA PRO A 20 -32.90 -5.02 7.90
C PRO A 20 -31.93 -3.99 7.35
N ALA A 21 -31.42 -3.13 8.22
CA ALA A 21 -30.30 -2.27 7.86
C ALA A 21 -29.16 -3.21 7.48
N PHE A 22 -28.79 -3.25 6.20
CA PHE A 22 -27.65 -4.03 5.74
C PHE A 22 -26.39 -3.46 6.40
N ALA A 23 -25.68 -4.30 7.15
CA ALA A 23 -24.40 -3.92 7.74
C ALA A 23 -23.39 -3.69 6.61
N SER A 24 -22.63 -2.58 6.67
CA SER A 24 -21.49 -2.39 5.79
C SER A 24 -20.38 -3.37 6.16
N THR A 25 -19.56 -3.79 5.19
CA THR A 25 -18.56 -4.85 5.42
C THR A 25 -17.14 -4.29 5.39
N VAL A 26 -16.36 -4.60 6.43
CA VAL A 26 -14.92 -4.35 6.52
C VAL A 26 -14.19 -5.68 6.39
N ASN A 27 -13.46 -5.87 5.30
CA ASN A 27 -12.61 -7.03 5.11
C ASN A 27 -11.20 -6.68 5.60
N VAL A 28 -10.70 -7.41 6.59
CA VAL A 28 -9.34 -7.30 7.12
C VAL A 28 -8.50 -8.45 6.59
N ASP A 29 -7.33 -8.15 6.02
CA ASP A 29 -6.33 -9.15 5.61
C ASP A 29 -5.03 -8.89 6.36
N VAL A 30 -4.75 -9.72 7.39
CA VAL A 30 -3.56 -9.54 8.24
C VAL A 30 -2.23 -9.85 7.54
N THR A 31 -2.32 -10.42 6.33
CA THR A 31 -1.20 -10.81 5.49
C THR A 31 -0.77 -9.69 4.55
N GLU A 32 -1.65 -8.72 4.29
CA GLU A 32 -1.34 -7.46 3.60
C GLU A 32 -0.70 -6.49 4.60
N GLU A 33 0.61 -6.57 4.78
CA GLU A 33 1.36 -5.69 5.68
C GLU A 33 1.67 -4.34 5.02
N HIS A 34 1.50 -3.25 5.79
CA HIS A 34 1.94 -1.91 5.42
C HIS A 34 3.02 -1.41 6.40
N GLN A 35 2.88 -0.18 6.91
CA GLN A 35 3.88 0.43 7.76
C GLN A 35 3.84 -0.07 9.21
N VAL A 36 5.01 -0.10 9.86
CA VAL A 36 5.13 -0.33 11.31
C VAL A 36 4.77 0.93 12.07
N ILE A 37 3.91 0.81 13.07
CA ILE A 37 3.49 1.90 13.94
C ILE A 37 4.52 2.10 15.05
N ARG A 38 5.06 3.32 15.16
CA ARG A 38 5.92 3.79 16.26
C ARG A 38 5.11 4.26 17.46
N GLY A 39 3.90 4.74 17.19
CA GLY A 39 2.89 5.01 18.20
C GLY A 39 2.39 6.44 18.16
N PHE A 40 1.95 6.90 19.32
CA PHE A 40 1.12 8.08 19.47
C PHE A 40 1.66 8.93 20.62
N GLY A 41 1.65 10.24 20.41
CA GLY A 41 2.32 11.15 21.33
C GLY A 41 1.66 12.51 21.48
N GLY A 42 2.35 13.32 22.27
CA GLY A 42 2.08 14.75 22.35
C GLY A 42 3.33 15.51 22.78
N MET A 43 3.22 16.83 22.77
CA MET A 43 4.28 17.74 23.14
C MET A 43 4.13 18.30 24.56
N VAL A 44 5.28 18.53 25.20
CA VAL A 44 5.45 19.39 26.37
C VAL A 44 6.46 20.49 26.05
N HIS A 45 6.14 21.73 26.43
CA HIS A 45 7.05 22.87 26.33
C HIS A 45 6.93 23.71 27.61
N ASN A 46 7.77 23.43 28.61
CA ASN A 46 7.58 24.00 29.95
C ASN A 46 7.72 25.53 29.97
N GLN A 47 8.65 26.10 29.19
CA GLN A 47 8.78 27.56 29.12
C GLN A 47 7.52 28.25 28.58
N TRP A 48 6.90 27.73 27.52
CA TRP A 48 5.70 28.31 26.90
C TRP A 48 4.41 27.99 27.67
N GLN A 49 4.42 26.93 28.48
CA GLN A 49 3.31 26.55 29.36
C GLN A 49 3.46 27.10 30.79
N GLY A 50 4.30 28.12 31.01
CA GLY A 50 4.43 28.78 32.30
C GLY A 50 5.00 27.89 33.42
N GLY A 51 5.82 26.90 33.07
CA GLY A 51 6.43 25.93 33.99
C GLY A 51 5.54 24.76 34.38
N GLY A 52 4.30 24.70 33.90
CA GLY A 52 3.30 23.68 34.26
C GLY A 52 3.02 22.62 33.19
N GLY A 53 3.96 22.33 32.27
CA GLY A 53 3.65 21.56 31.07
C GLY A 53 3.14 20.14 31.32
N LEU A 54 3.80 19.35 32.18
CA LEU A 54 3.37 17.99 32.52
C LEU A 54 3.79 17.60 33.95
N SER A 55 2.80 17.44 34.84
CA SER A 55 3.04 16.86 36.18
C SER A 55 3.15 15.33 36.12
N GLU A 56 3.58 14.70 37.22
CA GLU A 56 3.60 13.23 37.30
C GLU A 56 2.18 12.63 37.17
N ALA A 57 1.17 13.30 37.73
CA ALA A 57 -0.23 12.88 37.60
C ALA A 57 -0.71 12.96 36.14
N ASP A 58 -0.36 14.05 35.44
CA ASP A 58 -0.68 14.18 34.01
C ASP A 58 0.05 13.11 33.19
N ALA A 59 1.32 12.83 33.50
CA ALA A 59 2.11 11.80 32.83
C ALA A 59 1.52 10.40 33.03
N LYS A 60 1.01 10.08 34.24
CA LYS A 60 0.32 8.82 34.52
C LYS A 60 -0.92 8.66 33.63
N LEU A 61 -1.72 9.72 33.49
CA LEU A 61 -2.90 9.71 32.62
C LEU A 61 -2.53 9.64 31.15
N ALA A 62 -1.50 10.36 30.72
CA ALA A 62 -1.08 10.44 29.33
C ALA A 62 -0.41 9.14 28.85
N PHE A 63 0.53 8.60 29.61
CA PHE A 63 1.42 7.51 29.14
C PHE A 63 1.07 6.13 29.71
N GLY A 64 0.21 6.04 30.72
CA GLY A 64 -0.29 4.75 31.20
C GLY A 64 -1.16 4.05 30.15
N THR A 65 -1.17 2.72 30.14
CA THR A 65 -1.90 1.88 29.17
C THR A 65 -3.15 1.19 29.72
N GLY A 66 -3.43 1.36 31.01
CA GLY A 66 -4.59 0.75 31.66
C GLY A 66 -5.92 1.46 31.37
N ASP A 67 -6.98 1.00 32.04
CA ASP A 67 -8.27 1.68 31.98
C ASP A 67 -8.18 3.08 32.58
N GLY A 68 -8.85 4.04 31.93
CA GLY A 68 -8.87 5.44 32.35
C GLY A 68 -7.61 6.24 32.02
N THR A 69 -6.69 5.72 31.19
CA THR A 69 -5.51 6.43 30.68
C THR A 69 -5.52 6.52 29.15
N ILE A 70 -4.66 7.38 28.57
CA ILE A 70 -4.62 7.63 27.13
C ILE A 70 -3.79 6.57 26.41
N GLY A 71 -2.61 6.22 26.92
CA GLY A 71 -1.72 5.22 26.30
C GLY A 71 -0.68 5.80 25.36
N LEU A 72 -0.34 7.09 25.46
CA LEU A 72 0.77 7.65 24.69
C LEU A 72 2.07 6.91 25.00
N ASN A 73 2.95 6.79 24.03
CA ASN A 73 4.30 6.26 24.22
C ASN A 73 5.38 7.24 23.72
N THR A 74 4.97 8.28 23.01
CA THR A 74 5.88 9.24 22.39
C THR A 74 5.76 10.60 23.06
N LEU A 75 6.88 11.20 23.47
CA LEU A 75 6.95 12.57 23.95
C LEU A 75 7.82 13.41 23.03
N ARG A 76 7.28 14.55 22.58
CA ARG A 76 8.03 15.60 21.87
C ARG A 76 8.41 16.73 22.84
N ILE A 77 9.65 17.21 22.74
CA ILE A 77 10.17 18.31 23.56
C ILE A 77 10.96 19.32 22.70
N PRO A 78 11.11 20.59 23.15
CA PRO A 78 11.95 21.55 22.47
C PRO A 78 13.44 21.31 22.71
N VAL A 79 14.24 21.68 21.71
CA VAL A 79 15.67 21.97 21.87
C VAL A 79 15.81 23.49 21.98
N TYR A 80 16.16 23.99 23.15
CA TYR A 80 16.35 25.43 23.36
C TYR A 80 17.61 25.95 22.66
N ALA A 81 17.59 27.22 22.25
CA ALA A 81 18.78 27.88 21.73
C ALA A 81 19.83 28.13 22.85
N ASN A 82 19.37 28.42 24.07
CA ASN A 82 20.25 28.60 25.22
C ASN A 82 20.45 27.27 25.95
N SER A 83 21.69 26.77 25.99
CA SER A 83 22.01 25.50 26.65
C SER A 83 21.74 25.49 28.15
N ASN A 84 21.68 26.65 28.81
CA ASN A 84 21.30 26.75 30.22
C ASN A 84 19.83 26.33 30.47
N ASP A 85 19.01 26.27 29.42
CA ASP A 85 17.60 25.90 29.49
C ASP A 85 17.34 24.41 29.16
N PHE A 86 18.38 23.62 28.85
CA PHE A 86 18.24 22.20 28.51
C PHE A 86 17.60 21.34 29.61
N ASN A 87 17.62 21.81 30.85
CA ASN A 87 17.06 21.11 32.00
C ASN A 87 15.52 21.12 32.05
N LYS A 88 14.85 22.02 31.32
CA LYS A 88 13.43 22.35 31.56
C LYS A 88 12.47 21.17 31.33
N GLU A 89 12.70 20.30 30.37
CA GLU A 89 11.80 19.16 30.07
C GLU A 89 12.30 17.83 30.63
N VAL A 90 13.48 17.79 31.26
CA VAL A 90 14.07 16.56 31.81
C VAL A 90 13.10 15.84 32.75
N GLN A 91 12.45 16.58 33.65
CA GLN A 91 11.54 15.98 34.62
C GLN A 91 10.27 15.42 33.96
N ALA A 92 9.71 16.14 32.98
CA ALA A 92 8.56 15.66 32.22
C ALA A 92 8.91 14.39 31.42
N ALA A 93 10.09 14.36 30.79
CA ALA A 93 10.60 13.19 30.08
C ALA A 93 10.80 11.98 31.01
N LYS A 94 11.30 12.20 32.23
CA LYS A 94 11.43 11.13 33.24
C LYS A 94 10.07 10.57 33.66
N TYR A 95 9.07 11.42 33.87
CA TYR A 95 7.72 10.96 34.20
C TYR A 95 7.08 10.21 33.04
N ALA A 96 7.18 10.72 31.81
CA ALA A 96 6.67 10.04 30.62
C ALA A 96 7.32 8.66 30.46
N LYS A 97 8.65 8.58 30.54
CA LYS A 97 9.41 7.31 30.50
C LYS A 97 8.95 6.32 31.57
N LYS A 98 8.75 6.78 32.81
CA LYS A 98 8.31 5.95 33.94
C LYS A 98 6.98 5.23 33.64
N TYR A 99 6.03 5.91 32.98
CA TYR A 99 4.69 5.36 32.74
C TYR A 99 4.53 4.68 31.38
N ALA A 100 5.27 5.13 30.36
CA ALA A 100 5.31 4.47 29.06
C ALA A 100 6.12 3.17 29.07
N GLY A 101 7.08 3.03 30.01
CA GLY A 101 7.92 1.85 30.12
C GLY A 101 8.88 1.70 28.93
N ASP A 102 9.05 0.46 28.47
CA ASP A 102 9.99 0.11 27.39
C ASP A 102 9.54 0.60 26.01
N ASP A 103 8.27 0.94 25.87
CA ASP A 103 7.66 1.51 24.65
C ASP A 103 8.01 2.99 24.44
N PHE A 104 8.70 3.63 25.41
CA PHE A 104 8.89 5.07 25.43
C PHE A 104 9.81 5.57 24.31
N ILE A 105 9.29 6.52 23.53
CA ILE A 105 10.02 7.29 22.52
C ILE A 105 10.10 8.74 22.97
N LEU A 106 11.31 9.26 23.08
CA LEU A 106 11.57 10.68 23.29
C LEU A 106 12.22 11.26 22.04
N TYR A 107 11.64 12.31 21.47
CA TYR A 107 12.30 13.07 20.42
C TYR A 107 12.24 14.56 20.66
N ALA A 108 13.21 15.26 20.10
CA ALA A 108 13.39 16.68 20.35
C ALA A 108 13.42 17.49 19.05
N THR A 109 12.86 18.70 19.09
CA THR A 109 12.80 19.60 17.95
C THR A 109 13.34 20.99 18.30
N PRO A 110 14.29 21.54 17.53
CA PRO A 110 14.70 22.94 17.66
C PRO A 110 13.71 23.87 16.91
N TRP A 111 13.26 24.95 17.57
CA TRP A 111 12.49 26.02 16.92
C TRP A 111 13.39 27.04 16.23
N THR A 112 14.45 27.45 16.92
CA THR A 112 15.40 28.45 16.41
C THR A 112 16.83 27.97 16.58
N SER A 113 17.74 28.52 15.79
CA SER A 113 19.17 28.28 15.90
C SER A 113 19.84 29.43 16.65
N PRO A 114 20.75 29.16 17.60
CA PRO A 114 21.62 30.20 18.19
C PRO A 114 22.46 30.96 17.17
N TYR A 115 22.54 30.45 15.93
CA TYR A 115 23.35 30.96 14.84
C TYR A 115 22.52 31.48 13.66
N ALA A 116 21.20 31.59 13.82
CA ALA A 116 20.35 32.25 12.84
C ALA A 116 20.69 33.74 12.76
N GLY A 117 20.80 34.27 11.54
CA GLY A 117 21.05 35.69 11.28
C GLY A 117 19.78 36.55 11.42
N ALA A 118 19.89 37.83 11.04
CA ALA A 118 18.81 38.82 11.16
C ALA A 118 17.53 38.45 10.37
N ASN A 119 17.65 37.63 9.32
CA ASN A 119 16.51 37.15 8.52
C ASN A 119 16.07 35.74 8.93
N GLN A 120 16.40 35.28 10.14
CA GLN A 120 16.09 33.92 10.65
C GLN A 120 16.75 32.75 9.90
N HIS A 121 17.39 32.98 8.75
CA HIS A 121 18.22 32.01 8.05
C HIS A 121 19.59 31.85 8.69
N MET A 122 20.14 30.64 8.63
CA MET A 122 21.48 30.33 9.14
C MET A 122 22.48 30.22 7.98
N ALA A 123 23.57 30.99 8.05
CA ALA A 123 24.67 30.87 7.09
C ALA A 123 25.29 29.46 7.13
N SER A 124 25.63 28.90 5.96
CA SER A 124 26.19 27.54 5.84
C SER A 124 27.48 27.33 6.63
N SER A 125 28.27 28.40 6.85
CA SER A 125 29.47 28.38 7.71
C SER A 125 29.17 28.06 9.18
N ASN A 126 27.91 28.15 9.62
CA ASN A 126 27.48 27.83 10.98
C ASN A 126 26.84 26.43 11.11
N TYR A 127 26.67 25.67 10.02
CA TYR A 127 26.00 24.36 10.06
C TYR A 127 26.67 23.38 11.03
N GLN A 128 28.01 23.31 11.06
CA GLN A 128 28.69 22.44 12.02
C GLN A 128 28.43 22.88 13.47
N LYS A 129 28.46 24.18 13.76
CA LYS A 129 28.17 24.69 15.12
C LYS A 129 26.74 24.35 15.56
N TYR A 130 25.79 24.39 14.62
CA TYR A 130 24.42 23.99 14.89
C TYR A 130 24.31 22.49 15.19
N VAL A 131 24.97 21.63 14.40
CA VAL A 131 25.09 20.20 14.71
C VAL A 131 25.69 19.98 16.10
N ASP A 132 26.76 20.69 16.45
CA ASP A 132 27.41 20.57 17.76
C ASP A 132 26.46 20.97 18.90
N HIS A 133 25.64 22.03 18.71
CA HIS A 133 24.60 22.42 19.67
C HIS A 133 23.54 21.34 19.87
N LEU A 134 23.00 20.77 18.79
CA LEU A 134 22.02 19.68 18.85
C LEU A 134 22.62 18.42 19.51
N ASN A 135 23.87 18.11 19.22
CA ASN A 135 24.60 17.00 19.82
C ASN A 135 24.89 17.21 21.31
N ASN A 136 25.17 18.45 21.74
CA ASN A 136 25.32 18.79 23.15
C ASN A 136 24.00 18.61 23.91
N PHE A 137 22.86 18.98 23.30
CA PHE A 137 21.55 18.69 23.88
C PHE A 137 21.31 17.18 24.02
N ASN A 138 21.61 16.42 22.98
CA ASN A 138 21.46 14.97 22.99
C ASN A 138 22.32 14.30 24.08
N ASP A 139 23.59 14.70 24.22
CA ASP A 139 24.46 14.26 25.32
C ASP A 139 23.87 14.62 26.69
N TYR A 140 23.38 15.85 26.83
CA TYR A 140 22.76 16.30 28.07
C TYR A 140 21.58 15.40 28.46
N MET A 141 20.64 15.15 27.54
CA MET A 141 19.46 14.30 27.79
C MET A 141 19.84 12.85 28.13
N LYS A 142 20.83 12.27 27.43
CA LYS A 142 21.38 10.95 27.77
C LYS A 142 21.97 10.92 29.19
N ASN A 143 22.75 11.92 29.56
CA ASN A 143 23.34 12.03 30.91
C ASN A 143 22.28 12.22 32.01
N GLN A 144 21.10 12.73 31.67
CA GLN A 144 19.95 12.82 32.58
C GLN A 144 19.15 11.51 32.68
N GLY A 145 19.53 10.44 31.96
CA GLY A 145 18.84 9.14 31.98
C GLY A 145 17.63 9.03 31.03
N VAL A 146 17.44 10.01 30.15
CA VAL A 146 16.35 10.10 29.17
C VAL A 146 16.95 10.33 27.77
N PRO A 147 17.68 9.34 27.22
CA PRO A 147 18.29 9.46 25.89
C PRO A 147 17.23 9.69 24.82
N LEU A 148 17.59 10.47 23.79
CA LEU A 148 16.72 10.72 22.66
C LEU A 148 16.68 9.50 21.74
N TYR A 149 15.48 9.14 21.30
CA TYR A 149 15.27 8.26 20.16
C TYR A 149 15.59 8.98 18.86
N ALA A 150 15.16 10.24 18.72
CA ALA A 150 15.39 11.06 17.54
C ALA A 150 15.53 12.55 17.83
N ILE A 151 16.11 13.29 16.90
CA ILE A 151 16.24 14.75 16.93
C ILE A 151 15.99 15.34 15.54
N SER A 152 15.19 16.41 15.48
CA SER A 152 14.82 17.10 14.24
C SER A 152 15.84 18.14 13.81
N ILE A 153 15.92 18.39 12.50
CA ILE A 153 16.72 19.47 11.92
C ILE A 153 16.13 20.83 12.29
N SER A 154 14.80 21.01 12.17
CA SER A 154 14.11 22.27 12.47
C SER A 154 12.59 22.10 12.49
N ASN A 155 11.94 22.80 13.41
CA ASN A 155 10.50 23.06 13.37
C ASN A 155 10.16 24.00 12.21
N GLU A 156 9.09 23.69 11.47
CA GLU A 156 8.33 24.61 10.59
C GLU A 156 9.17 25.60 9.77
N PRO A 157 10.09 25.11 8.91
CA PRO A 157 10.96 25.98 8.13
C PRO A 157 10.20 26.87 7.13
N ASP A 158 8.96 26.50 6.78
CA ASP A 158 8.03 27.19 5.89
C ASP A 158 6.96 28.02 6.61
N TRP A 159 6.99 28.07 7.95
CA TRP A 159 6.18 28.97 8.78
C TRP A 159 7.05 29.66 9.83
N CYS A 160 8.15 30.25 9.37
CA CYS A 160 9.28 30.64 10.19
C CYS A 160 9.30 32.13 10.61
N GLY A 161 8.16 32.84 10.60
CA GLY A 161 8.13 34.27 10.94
C GLY A 161 8.65 34.63 12.34
N GLU A 162 8.67 33.65 13.26
CA GLU A 162 9.19 33.80 14.63
C GLU A 162 10.39 32.86 14.93
N TRP A 163 10.72 31.94 14.02
CA TRP A 163 11.70 30.85 14.23
C TRP A 163 12.72 30.76 13.09
N ALA A 164 13.62 29.77 13.11
CA ALA A 164 14.63 29.65 12.04
C ALA A 164 14.01 29.27 10.69
N CYS A 165 14.31 30.04 9.65
CA CYS A 165 13.85 29.80 8.29
C CYS A 165 14.82 28.90 7.52
N TRP A 166 14.26 28.00 6.71
CA TRP A 166 15.04 27.16 5.79
C TRP A 166 14.33 27.01 4.45
N SER A 167 15.02 27.37 3.38
CA SER A 167 14.62 27.05 2.02
C SER A 167 14.87 25.57 1.70
N ALA A 168 14.21 25.06 0.65
CA ALA A 168 14.45 23.69 0.16
C ALA A 168 15.93 23.43 -0.20
N ASP A 169 16.67 24.45 -0.65
CA ASP A 169 18.10 24.34 -0.94
C ASP A 169 18.96 24.27 0.32
N GLU A 170 18.63 25.05 1.35
CA GLU A 170 19.32 24.98 2.64
C GLU A 170 19.08 23.63 3.31
N ILE A 171 17.84 23.12 3.30
CA ILE A 171 17.48 21.79 3.80
C ILE A 171 18.28 20.71 3.06
N TYR A 172 18.31 20.75 1.74
CA TYR A 172 19.08 19.81 0.93
C TYR A 172 20.58 19.85 1.24
N ASN A 173 21.17 21.04 1.27
CA ASN A 173 22.61 21.22 1.50
C ASN A 173 23.03 20.80 2.92
N PHE A 174 22.23 21.17 3.93
CA PHE A 174 22.46 20.74 5.31
C PHE A 174 22.34 19.23 5.43
N THR A 175 21.28 18.64 4.85
CA THR A 175 21.06 17.19 4.90
C THR A 175 22.21 16.44 4.26
N LYS A 176 22.68 16.88 3.09
CA LYS A 176 23.77 16.25 2.35
C LYS A 176 25.14 16.33 3.05
N GLY A 177 25.43 17.41 3.76
CA GLY A 177 26.76 17.65 4.34
C GLY A 177 26.90 17.49 5.86
N TYR A 178 25.79 17.46 6.60
CA TYR A 178 25.81 17.64 8.06
C TYR A 178 24.81 16.78 8.85
N ALA A 179 23.66 16.39 8.28
CA ALA A 179 22.62 15.71 9.04
C ALA A 179 23.08 14.36 9.64
N ASP A 180 23.94 13.60 8.96
CA ASP A 180 24.49 12.34 9.47
C ASP A 180 25.25 12.50 10.79
N LYS A 181 25.88 13.66 11.00
CA LYS A 181 26.63 14.00 12.20
C LYS A 181 25.75 14.26 13.42
N MET A 182 24.43 14.41 13.25
CA MET A 182 23.46 14.54 14.34
C MET A 182 23.17 13.20 15.04
N ARG A 183 23.62 12.07 14.48
CA ARG A 183 23.38 10.72 15.02
C ARG A 183 24.19 10.37 16.28
N LYS A 184 24.68 11.37 17.02
CA LYS A 184 25.38 11.15 18.29
C LYS A 184 24.50 10.33 19.23
N ASN A 185 25.11 9.45 20.03
CA ASN A 185 24.39 8.55 20.93
C ASN A 185 23.36 7.60 20.26
N GLY A 186 23.41 7.44 18.94
CA GLY A 186 22.47 6.60 18.20
C GLY A 186 21.11 7.25 17.95
N ALA A 187 20.96 8.55 18.19
CA ALA A 187 19.73 9.26 17.88
C ALA A 187 19.48 9.24 16.37
N LYS A 188 18.23 8.97 15.98
CA LYS A 188 17.78 9.12 14.60
C LYS A 188 17.63 10.60 14.24
N VAL A 189 17.78 10.90 12.96
CA VAL A 189 17.60 12.26 12.43
C VAL A 189 16.22 12.38 11.80
N ILE A 190 15.40 13.26 12.35
CA ILE A 190 14.15 13.70 11.73
C ILE A 190 14.49 14.83 10.76
N SER A 191 13.83 14.85 9.61
CA SER A 191 13.85 15.96 8.67
C SER A 191 13.54 17.31 9.32
N THR A 192 13.60 18.39 8.55
CA THR A 192 12.80 19.56 8.91
C THR A 192 11.32 19.21 8.88
N GLU A 193 10.51 19.85 9.72
CA GLU A 193 9.10 19.51 9.90
C GLU A 193 8.20 20.58 9.28
N SER A 194 7.86 20.43 7.99
CA SER A 194 6.99 21.39 7.29
C SER A 194 5.68 21.60 8.05
N PHE A 195 5.29 22.86 8.25
CA PHE A 195 4.05 23.28 8.90
C PHE A 195 2.79 22.72 8.22
N ARG A 196 2.83 22.61 6.89
CA ARG A 196 1.70 22.28 6.02
C ARG A 196 1.93 21.01 5.20
N TYR A 197 2.91 20.21 5.58
CA TYR A 197 3.35 19.03 4.81
C TYR A 197 3.64 19.36 3.33
N ASP A 198 4.34 20.47 3.08
CA ASP A 198 4.76 20.93 1.75
C ASP A 198 5.82 20.00 1.16
N LYS A 199 5.38 19.20 0.18
CA LYS A 199 6.21 18.18 -0.47
C LYS A 199 7.46 18.77 -1.13
N ASN A 200 7.41 20.04 -1.54
CA ASN A 200 8.52 20.70 -2.23
C ASN A 200 9.76 20.88 -1.34
N LEU A 201 9.60 20.93 -0.02
CA LEU A 201 10.73 21.01 0.91
C LEU A 201 11.54 19.70 0.97
N TYR A 202 10.90 18.56 0.70
CA TYR A 202 11.53 17.25 0.84
C TYR A 202 12.00 16.66 -0.50
N ASN A 203 11.36 17.04 -1.61
CA ASN A 203 11.59 16.44 -2.93
C ASN A 203 13.06 16.41 -3.36
N LYS A 204 13.84 17.47 -3.09
CA LYS A 204 15.28 17.51 -3.43
C LYS A 204 16.07 16.44 -2.69
N VAL A 205 15.79 16.24 -1.39
CA VAL A 205 16.44 15.21 -0.58
C VAL A 205 15.99 13.82 -1.03
N LEU A 206 14.69 13.60 -1.21
CA LEU A 206 14.15 12.29 -1.62
C LEU A 206 14.65 11.82 -2.99
N ASN A 207 14.94 12.75 -3.91
CA ASN A 207 15.46 12.43 -5.24
C ASN A 207 16.98 12.20 -5.28
N ASP A 208 17.74 12.56 -4.25
CA ASP A 208 19.19 12.31 -4.15
C ASP A 208 19.48 11.26 -3.07
N ALA A 209 19.80 10.04 -3.48
CA ALA A 209 20.13 8.95 -2.56
C ALA A 209 21.29 9.26 -1.59
N ASN A 210 22.23 10.14 -2.00
CA ASN A 210 23.34 10.56 -1.13
C ASN A 210 22.91 11.54 -0.04
N ALA A 211 21.87 12.34 -0.30
CA ALA A 211 21.28 13.20 0.73
C ALA A 211 20.29 12.39 1.59
N LEU A 212 19.42 11.60 0.97
CA LEU A 212 18.38 10.81 1.63
C LEU A 212 18.92 9.90 2.74
N LYS A 213 20.09 9.27 2.55
CA LYS A 213 20.69 8.39 3.57
C LYS A 213 21.07 9.12 4.89
N ASN A 214 21.09 10.44 4.90
CA ASN A 214 21.56 11.25 6.03
C ASN A 214 20.44 11.67 7.00
N TRP A 215 19.18 11.41 6.68
CA TRP A 215 18.09 11.44 7.66
C TRP A 215 17.44 10.06 7.78
N ASP A 216 16.69 9.83 8.85
CA ASP A 216 16.07 8.52 9.15
C ASP A 216 14.54 8.58 9.11
N ILE A 217 13.96 9.76 9.36
CA ILE A 217 12.53 9.99 9.50
C ILE A 217 12.14 11.27 8.77
N LEU A 218 11.08 11.22 7.96
CA LEU A 218 10.41 12.42 7.44
C LEU A 218 9.35 12.88 8.45
N GLY A 219 9.61 14.00 9.12
CA GLY A 219 8.67 14.69 9.99
C GLY A 219 7.86 15.76 9.24
N ALA A 220 6.57 15.89 9.57
CA ALA A 220 5.67 16.90 9.00
C ALA A 220 4.52 17.24 9.95
N HIS A 221 3.94 18.42 9.77
CA HIS A 221 2.77 18.92 10.49
C HIS A 221 1.58 19.09 9.53
N PHE A 222 0.37 19.18 10.08
CA PHE A 222 -0.88 19.16 9.30
C PHE A 222 -1.70 20.46 9.32
N TYR A 223 -1.11 21.60 9.66
CA TYR A 223 -1.87 22.85 9.87
C TYR A 223 -2.59 23.42 8.62
N ALA A 224 -2.27 22.94 7.42
CA ALA A 224 -3.03 23.25 6.20
C ALA A 224 -4.14 22.23 5.87
N SER A 225 -4.43 21.31 6.79
CA SER A 225 -5.48 20.31 6.67
C SER A 225 -6.58 20.54 7.70
N ASP A 226 -7.83 20.42 7.27
CA ASP A 226 -8.99 20.31 8.16
C ASP A 226 -9.86 19.10 7.78
N ARG A 227 -11.03 19.00 8.41
CA ARG A 227 -11.99 17.91 8.15
C ARG A 227 -12.56 17.84 6.73
N ARG A 228 -12.36 18.87 5.91
CA ARG A 228 -12.83 19.01 4.51
C ARG A 228 -11.68 18.86 3.52
N THR A 229 -10.43 18.94 3.96
CA THR A 229 -9.27 18.70 3.11
C THR A 229 -9.31 17.29 2.53
N GLY A 230 -9.09 17.18 1.22
CA GLY A 230 -9.09 15.91 0.50
C GLY A 230 -7.89 15.02 0.82
N ASP A 231 -8.03 13.73 0.53
CA ASP A 231 -7.04 12.71 0.85
C ASP A 231 -5.69 12.91 0.13
N ASN A 232 -5.69 13.63 -0.99
CA ASN A 232 -4.49 14.02 -1.73
C ASN A 232 -3.49 14.85 -0.89
N PHE A 233 -3.93 15.47 0.21
CA PHE A 233 -3.03 16.13 1.16
C PHE A 233 -2.09 15.15 1.86
N PHE A 234 -2.64 13.99 2.25
CA PHE A 234 -1.93 12.96 3.02
C PHE A 234 -1.04 12.08 2.13
N GLN A 235 -1.44 11.89 0.87
CA GLN A 235 -0.70 11.09 -0.11
C GLN A 235 0.68 11.70 -0.43
N TYR A 236 1.69 10.83 -0.60
CA TYR A 236 3.01 11.26 -1.04
C TYR A 236 3.77 10.14 -1.77
N SER A 237 3.45 9.94 -3.06
CA SER A 237 3.98 8.84 -3.88
C SER A 237 5.51 8.75 -3.90
N LEU A 238 6.22 9.89 -3.89
CA LEU A 238 7.69 9.87 -3.83
C LEU A 238 8.21 9.31 -2.50
N ALA A 239 7.60 9.68 -1.37
CA ALA A 239 7.96 9.10 -0.08
C ALA A 239 7.62 7.60 -0.01
N ASP A 240 6.48 7.19 -0.58
CA ASP A 240 6.08 5.78 -0.68
C ASP A 240 7.10 4.97 -1.49
N GLN A 241 7.50 5.48 -2.67
CA GLN A 241 8.51 4.85 -3.53
C GLN A 241 9.86 4.70 -2.81
N LYS A 242 10.24 5.68 -1.99
CA LYS A 242 11.49 5.67 -1.22
C LYS A 242 11.39 4.89 0.09
N LYS A 243 10.19 4.43 0.47
CA LYS A 243 9.93 3.65 1.70
C LYS A 243 10.47 4.33 2.97
N VAL A 244 10.35 5.66 3.04
CA VAL A 244 10.82 6.44 4.20
C VAL A 244 9.85 6.31 5.37
N GLU A 245 10.40 6.23 6.58
CA GLU A 245 9.60 6.34 7.81
C GLU A 245 9.04 7.77 7.92
N ARG A 246 7.74 7.91 8.21
CA ARG A 246 7.04 9.20 8.26
C ARG A 246 6.36 9.43 9.59
N TRP A 247 6.61 10.58 10.20
CA TRP A 247 6.01 10.97 11.47
C TRP A 247 5.20 12.25 11.28
N MET A 248 3.94 12.23 11.72
CA MET A 248 3.19 13.46 11.96
C MET A 248 3.61 13.93 13.34
N THR A 249 4.37 15.02 13.40
CA THR A 249 5.10 15.42 14.61
C THR A 249 4.46 16.56 15.39
N GLU A 250 3.45 17.22 14.80
CA GLU A 250 2.66 18.24 15.48
C GLU A 250 1.37 18.52 14.73
N HIS A 251 0.25 18.47 15.45
CA HIS A 251 -0.97 19.12 15.04
C HIS A 251 -1.96 19.26 16.21
N TYR A 252 -2.92 20.15 16.05
CA TYR A 252 -4.22 20.09 16.72
C TYR A 252 -5.29 20.28 15.64
N THR A 253 -6.43 19.58 15.73
CA THR A 253 -7.49 19.73 14.73
C THR A 253 -8.26 21.04 14.84
N GLU A 254 -8.29 21.63 16.05
CA GLU A 254 -8.88 22.94 16.35
C GLU A 254 -8.30 23.42 17.71
N SER A 255 -8.06 24.73 17.92
CA SER A 255 -7.47 25.24 19.18
C SER A 255 -8.30 26.23 20.01
N GLN A 256 -9.37 26.81 19.47
CA GLN A 256 -10.18 27.82 20.16
C GLN A 256 -11.33 27.21 20.98
N GLY A 257 -11.68 25.95 20.77
CA GLY A 257 -12.70 25.22 21.52
C GLY A 257 -12.13 24.39 22.68
N SER A 258 -12.98 24.11 23.67
CA SER A 258 -12.62 23.16 24.73
C SER A 258 -12.36 21.77 24.14
N GLY A 259 -11.28 21.12 24.56
CA GLY A 259 -10.94 19.75 24.17
C GLY A 259 -11.96 18.73 24.67
N ASN A 260 -12.82 19.12 25.63
CA ASN A 260 -13.88 18.28 26.16
C ASN A 260 -15.21 18.39 25.38
N TYR A 261 -15.30 19.28 24.39
CA TYR A 261 -16.45 19.32 23.51
C TYR A 261 -16.47 18.09 22.60
N TRP A 262 -17.59 17.37 22.61
CA TRP A 262 -17.83 16.27 21.67
C TRP A 262 -18.14 16.82 20.28
N ARG A 263 -19.24 17.57 20.18
CA ARG A 263 -19.70 18.27 18.98
C ARG A 263 -20.41 19.55 19.40
N THR A 264 -19.77 20.69 19.18
CA THR A 264 -20.30 21.99 19.63
C THR A 264 -20.14 23.04 18.54
N ILE A 265 -21.25 23.69 18.19
CA ILE A 265 -21.23 24.83 17.27
C ILE A 265 -20.91 26.08 18.09
N THR A 266 -19.79 26.73 17.79
CA THR A 266 -19.34 27.94 18.48
C THR A 266 -18.59 28.85 17.51
N ASN A 267 -18.27 30.06 17.94
CA ASN A 267 -17.36 30.92 17.18
C ASN A 267 -15.92 30.49 17.47
N THR A 268 -15.23 30.06 16.43
CA THR A 268 -13.80 29.76 16.44
C THR A 268 -13.09 30.68 15.44
N GLY A 269 -11.77 30.54 15.32
CA GLY A 269 -10.96 31.41 14.46
C GLY A 269 -9.49 31.02 14.44
N ASP A 270 -9.20 29.75 14.19
CA ASP A 270 -7.83 29.22 14.22
C ASP A 270 -6.87 30.00 13.30
N GLN A 271 -5.67 30.27 13.82
CA GLN A 271 -4.48 30.91 13.21
C GLN A 271 -4.67 32.29 12.53
N ALA A 272 -5.81 32.59 11.93
CA ALA A 272 -6.18 33.87 11.33
C ALA A 272 -6.97 34.79 12.29
N ASN A 273 -7.32 34.32 13.51
CA ASN A 273 -8.19 35.03 14.47
C ASN A 273 -9.50 35.55 13.87
N ALA A 274 -9.98 34.93 12.78
CA ALA A 274 -11.22 35.32 12.14
C ALA A 274 -12.41 34.76 12.92
N ASN A 275 -13.32 35.61 13.39
CA ASN A 275 -14.56 35.16 14.03
C ASN A 275 -15.43 34.40 13.03
N LYS A 276 -15.32 33.07 13.04
CA LYS A 276 -16.05 32.16 12.16
C LYS A 276 -16.90 31.22 13.01
N ARG A 277 -18.17 31.10 12.68
CA ARG A 277 -19.02 30.07 13.28
C ARG A 277 -18.60 28.70 12.74
N ASP A 278 -18.09 27.84 13.60
CA ASP A 278 -17.58 26.51 13.25
C ASP A 278 -18.11 25.44 14.20
N THR A 279 -17.88 24.17 13.87
CA THR A 279 -18.17 23.02 14.72
C THR A 279 -16.87 22.48 15.31
N VAL A 280 -16.68 22.66 16.61
CA VAL A 280 -15.62 21.99 17.37
C VAL A 280 -16.05 20.55 17.56
N ASN A 281 -15.24 19.60 17.07
CA ASN A 281 -15.61 18.20 17.02
C ASN A 281 -14.44 17.29 17.43
N ALA A 282 -14.63 16.50 18.49
CA ALA A 282 -13.63 15.53 18.95
C ALA A 282 -13.38 14.42 17.92
N MET A 283 -14.38 14.07 17.12
CA MET A 283 -14.26 13.03 16.07
C MET A 283 -13.37 13.44 14.89
N ASP A 284 -13.01 14.73 14.77
CA ASP A 284 -12.04 15.15 13.76
C ASP A 284 -10.63 14.61 14.09
N VAL A 285 -10.32 14.35 15.36
CA VAL A 285 -9.08 13.69 15.79
C VAL A 285 -9.02 12.26 15.27
N ALA A 286 -10.10 11.49 15.44
CA ALA A 286 -10.18 10.12 14.91
C ALA A 286 -10.02 10.08 13.40
N TYR A 287 -10.69 11.01 12.71
CA TYR A 287 -10.67 11.09 11.26
C TYR A 287 -9.30 11.46 10.70
N GLU A 288 -8.60 12.41 11.33
CA GLU A 288 -7.26 12.78 10.92
C GLU A 288 -6.24 11.67 11.21
N ILE A 289 -6.28 11.03 12.37
CA ILE A 289 -5.42 9.88 12.67
C ILE A 289 -5.66 8.75 11.65
N HIS A 290 -6.92 8.42 11.35
CA HIS A 290 -7.25 7.43 10.34
C HIS A 290 -6.62 7.78 8.99
N ARG A 291 -6.80 9.01 8.49
CA ARG A 291 -6.20 9.45 7.21
C ARG A 291 -4.68 9.46 7.24
N ALA A 292 -4.07 9.86 8.35
CA ALA A 292 -2.62 9.80 8.52
C ALA A 292 -2.11 8.36 8.37
N MET A 293 -2.77 7.39 9.01
CA MET A 293 -2.34 5.99 8.98
C MET A 293 -2.68 5.29 7.67
N VAL A 294 -3.90 5.46 7.15
CA VAL A 294 -4.41 4.68 6.02
C VAL A 294 -4.06 5.31 4.67
N VAL A 295 -4.17 6.64 4.56
CA VAL A 295 -3.90 7.36 3.30
C VAL A 295 -2.45 7.82 3.23
N GLY A 296 -1.94 8.38 4.33
CA GLY A 296 -0.59 8.97 4.37
C GLY A 296 0.52 7.99 4.73
N ASN A 297 0.19 6.75 5.12
CA ASN A 297 1.14 5.72 5.55
C ASN A 297 2.14 6.25 6.62
N PHE A 298 1.66 7.10 7.54
CA PHE A 298 2.44 7.58 8.66
C PHE A 298 2.66 6.46 9.69
N ASN A 299 3.83 6.47 10.32
CA ASN A 299 4.24 5.53 11.36
C ASN A 299 3.91 6.05 12.76
N GLN A 300 3.79 7.37 12.91
CA GLN A 300 3.61 8.03 14.20
C GLN A 300 2.67 9.23 14.06
N TYR A 301 1.89 9.50 15.10
CA TYR A 301 1.09 10.71 15.22
C TYR A 301 1.33 11.41 16.57
N THR A 302 1.74 12.68 16.55
CA THR A 302 1.98 13.50 17.74
C THR A 302 1.03 14.68 17.78
N TRP A 303 0.20 14.75 18.81
CA TRP A 303 -0.57 15.96 19.12
C TRP A 303 0.37 17.11 19.53
N TRP A 304 -0.11 18.34 19.46
CA TRP A 304 0.61 19.47 20.05
C TRP A 304 0.63 19.37 21.59
N TYR A 305 0.26 20.40 22.35
CA TYR A 305 0.30 20.30 23.81
C TYR A 305 -0.61 19.17 24.37
N ILE A 306 0.01 18.23 25.10
CA ILE A 306 -0.73 17.18 25.84
C ILE A 306 -1.71 17.85 26.79
N ARG A 307 -1.20 18.77 27.63
CA ARG A 307 -1.95 19.51 28.63
C ARG A 307 -2.29 20.91 28.11
N ARG A 308 -3.56 21.13 27.79
CA ARG A 308 -4.10 22.41 27.31
C ARG A 308 -5.63 22.41 27.37
N CYS A 309 -6.25 23.58 27.38
CA CYS A 309 -7.71 23.70 27.30
C CYS A 309 -8.33 23.01 26.07
N TYR A 310 -7.59 22.91 24.96
CA TYR A 310 -7.94 22.18 23.74
C TYR A 310 -7.23 20.82 23.59
N GLY A 311 -6.40 20.44 24.56
CA GLY A 311 -5.48 19.31 24.49
C GLY A 311 -6.13 17.97 24.85
N LEU A 312 -5.27 16.99 25.13
CA LEU A 312 -5.67 15.64 25.54
C LEU A 312 -5.96 15.55 27.04
N ILE A 313 -5.30 16.37 27.84
CA ILE A 313 -5.56 16.59 29.27
C ILE A 313 -5.97 18.05 29.46
N MET A 314 -7.11 18.25 30.12
CA MET A 314 -7.73 19.55 30.30
C MET A 314 -6.89 20.45 31.22
N GLU A 315 -6.78 21.72 30.83
CA GLU A 315 -6.13 22.78 31.57
C GLU A 315 -7.02 24.02 31.57
N LYS A 316 -6.82 24.94 32.52
CA LYS A 316 -7.36 26.29 32.43
C LYS A 316 -6.94 26.96 31.10
N ASP A 317 -7.81 27.80 30.56
CA ASP A 317 -7.43 28.62 29.42
C ASP A 317 -6.67 29.87 29.88
N PHE A 318 -5.38 29.95 29.56
CA PHE A 318 -4.55 31.11 29.89
C PHE A 318 -4.93 32.36 29.09
N GLY A 319 -5.58 32.19 27.94
CA GLY A 319 -6.06 33.30 27.14
C GLY A 319 -7.34 33.94 27.67
N ASN A 320 -7.94 33.36 28.74
CA ASN A 320 -9.25 33.76 29.28
C ASN A 320 -10.37 33.83 28.22
N LYS A 321 -10.25 33.09 27.12
CA LYS A 321 -11.26 32.98 26.06
C LYS A 321 -12.34 31.97 26.42
N LEU A 322 -11.95 30.88 27.09
CA LEU A 322 -12.83 29.82 27.55
C LEU A 322 -12.87 29.75 29.08
N GLN A 323 -14.07 29.56 29.63
CA GLN A 323 -14.24 29.18 31.03
C GLN A 323 -14.27 27.65 31.12
N ILE A 324 -13.14 27.06 31.49
CA ILE A 324 -13.03 25.61 31.69
C ILE A 324 -13.57 25.25 33.08
N PRO A 325 -14.57 24.36 33.19
CA PRO A 325 -15.10 23.93 34.47
C PRO A 325 -14.01 23.34 35.38
N GLN A 326 -14.00 23.73 36.65
CA GLN A 326 -12.95 23.31 37.60
C GLN A 326 -12.87 21.78 37.76
N ASN A 327 -14.00 21.08 37.62
CA ASN A 327 -14.08 19.63 37.68
C ASN A 327 -13.58 18.93 36.41
N GLU A 328 -13.24 19.65 35.34
CA GLU A 328 -12.61 19.09 34.14
C GLU A 328 -11.08 19.21 34.18
N ILE A 329 -10.53 20.23 34.82
CA ILE A 329 -9.08 20.48 34.85
C ILE A 329 -8.33 19.27 35.41
N GLY A 330 -7.26 18.85 34.71
CA GLY A 330 -6.44 17.68 35.05
C GLY A 330 -7.06 16.34 34.65
N LYS A 331 -8.23 16.33 33.99
CA LYS A 331 -8.85 15.11 33.45
C LYS A 331 -8.59 14.95 31.96
N ILE A 332 -8.69 13.72 31.48
CA ILE A 332 -8.64 13.40 30.06
C ILE A 332 -9.85 14.04 29.36
N SER A 333 -9.60 14.72 28.25
CA SER A 333 -10.63 15.36 27.43
C SER A 333 -11.30 14.36 26.49
N LYS A 334 -12.41 14.74 25.84
CA LYS A 334 -12.99 13.94 24.74
C LYS A 334 -11.98 13.64 23.64
N ARG A 335 -11.15 14.62 23.25
CA ARG A 335 -10.04 14.41 22.30
C ARG A 335 -9.01 13.40 22.82
N GLY A 336 -8.71 13.43 24.11
CA GLY A 336 -7.84 12.45 24.77
C GLY A 336 -8.40 11.03 24.73
N TYR A 337 -9.69 10.84 25.00
CA TYR A 337 -10.34 9.52 24.88
C TYR A 337 -10.43 9.03 23.43
N VAL A 338 -10.63 9.93 22.46
CA VAL A 338 -10.54 9.59 21.04
C VAL A 338 -9.13 9.13 20.65
N MET A 339 -8.08 9.86 21.07
CA MET A 339 -6.69 9.44 20.88
C MET A 339 -6.40 8.07 21.50
N SER A 340 -6.97 7.80 22.68
CA SER A 340 -6.78 6.54 23.42
C SER A 340 -7.24 5.30 22.64
N GLN A 341 -8.26 5.43 21.79
CA GLN A 341 -8.74 4.34 20.92
C GLN A 341 -7.68 3.87 19.92
N PHE A 342 -6.66 4.67 19.64
CA PHE A 342 -5.48 4.24 18.90
C PHE A 342 -4.33 3.92 19.86
N ALA A 343 -3.93 4.91 20.67
CA ALA A 343 -2.70 4.86 21.45
C ALA A 343 -2.63 3.71 22.47
N ARG A 344 -3.77 3.35 23.08
CA ARG A 344 -3.80 2.30 24.10
C ARG A 344 -3.64 0.89 23.52
N PHE A 345 -4.07 0.68 22.28
CA PHE A 345 -4.19 -0.66 21.68
C PHE A 345 -3.20 -0.90 20.55
N VAL A 346 -2.92 0.12 19.73
CA VAL A 346 -1.94 0.04 18.64
C VAL A 346 -0.56 0.40 19.19
N ARG A 347 0.05 -0.57 19.87
CA ARG A 347 1.34 -0.42 20.57
C ARG A 347 2.54 -0.35 19.62
N PRO A 348 3.68 0.21 20.05
CA PRO A 348 4.87 0.30 19.22
C PRO A 348 5.31 -1.06 18.66
N GLY A 349 5.59 -1.09 17.36
CA GLY A 349 5.92 -2.31 16.63
C GLY A 349 4.72 -3.00 16.01
N ALA A 350 3.48 -2.61 16.34
CA ALA A 350 2.30 -3.04 15.59
C ALA A 350 2.45 -2.71 14.10
N VAL A 351 1.87 -3.53 13.24
CA VAL A 351 1.91 -3.36 11.78
C VAL A 351 0.51 -3.03 11.30
N ARG A 352 0.34 -1.95 10.54
CA ARG A 352 -0.94 -1.68 9.86
C ARG A 352 -1.14 -2.77 8.80
N VAL A 353 -2.34 -3.34 8.75
CA VAL A 353 -2.69 -4.40 7.79
C VAL A 353 -3.80 -3.94 6.84
N GLY A 354 -4.04 -4.71 5.78
CA GLY A 354 -5.10 -4.47 4.80
C GLY A 354 -6.46 -4.43 5.46
N ALA A 355 -7.26 -3.40 5.13
CA ALA A 355 -8.64 -3.25 5.60
C ALA A 355 -9.46 -2.40 4.61
N THR A 356 -10.75 -2.72 4.43
CA THR A 356 -11.68 -1.82 3.72
C THR A 356 -11.73 -0.46 4.41
N ALA A 357 -11.08 0.56 3.84
CA ALA A 357 -10.86 1.84 4.52
C ALA A 357 -12.13 2.67 4.77
N ASN A 358 -13.10 2.61 3.84
CA ASN A 358 -14.32 3.41 3.85
C ASN A 358 -15.52 2.54 3.39
N PRO A 359 -16.01 1.62 4.23
CA PRO A 359 -17.02 0.61 3.85
C PRO A 359 -18.40 1.22 3.54
N GLU A 360 -18.69 2.40 4.08
CA GLU A 360 -19.87 3.19 3.73
C GLU A 360 -19.63 4.67 4.07
N LYS A 361 -20.49 5.56 3.57
CA LYS A 361 -20.41 7.00 3.83
C LYS A 361 -20.32 7.31 5.34
N GLU A 362 -19.31 8.11 5.70
CA GLU A 362 -18.97 8.55 7.07
C GLU A 362 -18.51 7.43 8.02
N VAL A 363 -18.23 6.22 7.52
CA VAL A 363 -17.63 5.13 8.30
C VAL A 363 -16.23 4.86 7.76
N PHE A 364 -15.25 4.88 8.65
CA PHE A 364 -13.85 4.67 8.31
C PHE A 364 -13.27 3.55 9.16
N ALA A 365 -12.43 2.69 8.59
CA ALA A 365 -11.84 1.55 9.27
C ALA A 365 -10.35 1.42 9.02
N SER A 366 -9.60 1.15 10.09
CA SER A 366 -8.18 0.77 10.00
C SER A 366 -7.92 -0.46 10.84
N ALA A 367 -7.05 -1.35 10.37
CA ALA A 367 -6.70 -2.56 11.10
C ALA A 367 -5.18 -2.67 11.30
N TYR A 368 -4.80 -3.34 12.38
CA TYR A 368 -3.42 -3.54 12.79
C TYR A 368 -3.27 -4.94 13.37
N LYS A 369 -2.06 -5.50 13.25
CA LYS A 369 -1.65 -6.63 14.09
C LYS A 369 -0.60 -6.17 15.10
N SER A 370 -0.61 -6.76 16.28
CA SER A 370 0.41 -6.52 17.30
C SER A 370 1.81 -6.84 16.77
N LYS A 371 2.84 -6.33 17.44
CA LYS A 371 4.25 -6.58 17.10
C LYS A 371 4.56 -8.07 17.00
N ASP A 372 4.00 -8.86 17.90
CA ASP A 372 4.22 -10.31 18.00
C ASP A 372 3.20 -11.10 17.16
N GLY A 373 2.22 -10.42 16.55
CA GLY A 373 1.20 -11.00 15.68
C GLY A 373 0.08 -11.73 16.41
N ASP A 374 0.07 -11.70 17.75
CA ASP A 374 -0.90 -12.40 18.63
C ASP A 374 -2.23 -11.67 18.84
N SER A 375 -2.37 -10.45 18.31
CA SER A 375 -3.60 -9.66 18.40
C SER A 375 -3.92 -8.96 17.08
N VAL A 376 -5.21 -8.90 16.75
CA VAL A 376 -5.77 -8.08 15.67
C VAL A 376 -6.55 -6.93 16.29
N ILE A 377 -6.22 -5.70 15.90
CA ILE A 377 -6.86 -4.47 16.35
C ILE A 377 -7.58 -3.83 15.18
N VAL A 378 -8.88 -3.57 15.31
CA VAL A 378 -9.68 -2.87 14.30
C VAL A 378 -10.27 -1.61 14.91
N VAL A 379 -9.95 -0.45 14.34
CA VAL A 379 -10.48 0.85 14.76
C VAL A 379 -11.50 1.33 13.74
N LEU A 380 -12.74 1.52 14.19
CA LEU A 380 -13.90 1.93 13.40
C LEU A 380 -14.33 3.34 13.83
N VAL A 381 -14.51 4.24 12.86
CA VAL A 381 -14.82 5.65 13.08
C VAL A 381 -16.14 5.96 12.37
N ASN A 382 -17.21 6.22 13.13
CA ASN A 382 -18.49 6.69 12.61
C ASN A 382 -18.57 8.21 12.80
N ARG A 383 -18.61 8.97 11.71
CA ARG A 383 -18.78 10.43 11.72
C ARG A 383 -20.20 10.88 11.40
N ASP A 384 -21.11 9.94 11.10
CA ASP A 384 -22.53 10.24 10.95
C ASP A 384 -23.14 10.51 12.33
N TYR A 385 -23.18 11.79 12.70
CA TYR A 385 -23.74 12.22 13.97
C TYR A 385 -25.26 12.00 14.09
N LYS A 386 -25.95 11.68 13.00
CA LYS A 386 -27.42 11.46 13.01
C LYS A 386 -27.78 10.00 13.21
N ASN A 387 -26.96 9.08 12.70
CA ASN A 387 -27.30 7.66 12.64
C ASN A 387 -26.22 6.79 13.26
N SER A 388 -26.64 5.83 14.08
CA SER A 388 -25.78 4.71 14.44
C SER A 388 -25.52 3.84 13.20
N LYS A 389 -24.35 3.23 13.14
CA LYS A 389 -23.92 2.39 12.02
C LYS A 389 -23.70 0.95 12.49
N THR A 390 -23.97 -0.01 11.62
CA THR A 390 -23.72 -1.43 11.88
C THR A 390 -22.70 -1.92 10.86
N VAL A 391 -21.62 -2.53 11.34
CA VAL A 391 -20.48 -2.95 10.53
C VAL A 391 -20.20 -4.43 10.80
N THR A 392 -20.07 -5.21 9.74
CA THR A 392 -19.55 -6.57 9.77
C THR A 392 -18.06 -6.54 9.47
N VAL A 393 -17.24 -7.07 10.37
CA VAL A 393 -15.79 -7.20 10.23
C VAL A 393 -15.46 -8.65 9.92
N ASN A 394 -14.87 -8.90 8.76
CA ASN A 394 -14.34 -10.21 8.35
C ASN A 394 -12.83 -10.20 8.55
N VAL A 395 -12.28 -11.22 9.20
CA VAL A 395 -10.83 -11.32 9.45
C VAL A 395 -10.25 -12.49 8.68
N LYS A 396 -9.34 -12.19 7.76
CA LYS A 396 -8.57 -13.18 7.00
C LYS A 396 -7.13 -13.22 7.51
N GLY A 397 -6.61 -14.44 7.65
CA GLY A 397 -5.21 -14.72 8.00
C GLY A 397 -4.89 -14.71 9.51
N ALA A 398 -5.89 -14.56 10.37
CA ALA A 398 -5.78 -14.75 11.81
C ALA A 398 -6.99 -15.52 12.32
N ASP A 399 -6.79 -16.44 13.27
CA ASP A 399 -7.87 -17.15 13.95
C ASP A 399 -8.28 -16.39 15.20
N VAL A 400 -9.15 -15.38 15.03
CA VAL A 400 -9.68 -14.57 16.13
C VAL A 400 -11.00 -15.18 16.59
N GLN A 401 -11.08 -15.56 17.86
CA GLN A 401 -12.27 -16.20 18.44
C GLN A 401 -13.23 -15.17 19.07
N THR A 402 -12.68 -14.14 19.70
CA THR A 402 -13.46 -13.07 20.34
C THR A 402 -12.81 -11.72 20.11
N PHE A 403 -13.61 -10.66 20.13
CA PHE A 403 -13.14 -9.28 20.19
C PHE A 403 -13.63 -8.60 21.46
N HIS A 404 -12.71 -7.95 22.19
CA HIS A 404 -13.02 -6.97 23.22
C HIS A 404 -13.42 -5.64 22.55
N VAL A 405 -14.54 -5.06 22.97
CA VAL A 405 -15.11 -3.87 22.35
C VAL A 405 -14.93 -2.65 23.25
N TYR A 406 -14.35 -1.57 22.72
CA TYR A 406 -14.19 -0.31 23.43
C TYR A 406 -14.82 0.84 22.64
N THR A 407 -15.63 1.68 23.29
CA THR A 407 -16.34 2.77 22.62
C THR A 407 -16.06 4.13 23.26
N THR A 408 -15.82 5.15 22.43
CA THR A 408 -15.88 6.56 22.82
C THR A 408 -16.95 7.29 22.01
N SER A 409 -17.80 8.03 22.70
CA SER A 409 -18.87 8.84 22.13
C SER A 409 -19.10 10.09 22.98
N GLU A 410 -20.14 10.87 22.71
CA GLU A 410 -20.60 11.92 23.62
C GLU A 410 -20.87 11.36 25.05
N ALA A 411 -21.50 10.18 25.15
CA ALA A 411 -21.88 9.57 26.42
C ALA A 411 -20.83 8.61 27.02
N LYS A 412 -19.84 8.17 26.23
CA LYS A 412 -18.89 7.12 26.61
C LYS A 412 -17.44 7.60 26.50
N ASN A 413 -16.59 7.22 27.46
CA ASN A 413 -15.17 7.59 27.51
C ASN A 413 -14.31 6.32 27.50
N ALA A 414 -13.85 5.90 26.32
CA ALA A 414 -13.11 4.65 26.11
C ALA A 414 -13.66 3.45 26.91
N LYS A 415 -14.98 3.34 26.94
CA LYS A 415 -15.73 2.39 27.77
C LYS A 415 -15.57 0.99 27.20
N TYR A 416 -15.18 0.03 28.04
CA TYR A 416 -15.24 -1.39 27.71
C TYR A 416 -16.70 -1.86 27.69
N GLU A 417 -17.13 -2.44 26.57
CA GLU A 417 -18.51 -2.91 26.35
C GLU A 417 -18.65 -4.44 26.44
N GLY A 418 -17.55 -5.15 26.75
CA GLY A 418 -17.52 -6.60 26.82
C GLY A 418 -16.90 -7.26 25.59
N GLU A 419 -17.17 -8.55 25.44
CA GLU A 419 -16.67 -9.38 24.34
C GLU A 419 -17.78 -9.73 23.36
N VAL A 420 -17.41 -9.86 22.09
CA VAL A 420 -18.26 -10.38 21.02
C VAL A 420 -17.58 -11.57 20.36
N GLU A 421 -18.33 -12.64 20.17
CA GLU A 421 -17.85 -13.86 19.51
C GLU A 421 -17.69 -13.63 18.00
N VAL A 422 -16.60 -14.15 17.45
CA VAL A 422 -16.40 -14.27 16.00
C VAL A 422 -17.04 -15.56 15.53
N LYS A 423 -17.93 -15.46 14.54
CA LYS A 423 -18.63 -16.60 13.92
C LYS A 423 -18.24 -16.68 12.46
N ASN A 424 -17.75 -17.84 12.04
CA ASN A 424 -17.28 -18.08 10.67
C ASN A 424 -16.27 -17.02 10.18
N GLY A 425 -15.32 -16.62 11.03
CA GLY A 425 -14.31 -15.60 10.71
C GLY A 425 -14.86 -14.16 10.64
N SER A 426 -16.11 -13.94 11.08
CA SER A 426 -16.79 -12.64 11.00
C SER A 426 -17.40 -12.21 12.33
N VAL A 427 -17.47 -10.90 12.57
CA VAL A 427 -18.21 -10.33 13.70
C VAL A 427 -18.99 -9.10 13.24
N THR A 428 -20.26 -8.99 13.65
CA THR A 428 -21.09 -7.82 13.34
C THR A 428 -21.28 -6.99 14.60
N ILE A 429 -20.91 -5.72 14.54
CA ILE A 429 -21.06 -4.78 15.65
C ILE A 429 -21.97 -3.61 15.26
N THR A 430 -22.76 -3.13 16.21
CA THR A 430 -23.43 -1.83 16.10
C THR A 430 -22.57 -0.80 16.83
N MET A 431 -22.19 0.26 16.13
CA MET A 431 -21.42 1.38 16.67
C MET A 431 -22.33 2.26 17.55
N ASP A 432 -22.61 1.78 18.76
CA ASP A 432 -23.54 2.39 19.69
C ASP A 432 -22.93 3.58 20.45
N ALA A 433 -23.38 4.78 20.16
CA ALA A 433 -23.00 5.99 20.88
C ALA A 433 -23.61 6.09 22.30
N GLY A 434 -24.52 5.18 22.68
CA GLY A 434 -25.25 5.19 23.96
C GLY A 434 -26.40 6.20 23.96
N ASN A 435 -26.77 6.65 25.16
CA ASN A 435 -27.82 7.66 25.34
C ASN A 435 -27.30 9.09 25.04
N SER A 436 -26.80 9.30 23.83
CA SER A 436 -26.33 10.59 23.31
C SER A 436 -27.27 11.12 22.22
N SER A 437 -27.30 12.44 22.10
CA SER A 437 -28.02 13.11 21.00
C SER A 437 -27.28 12.92 19.68
N ASN A 438 -25.94 12.93 19.71
CA ASN A 438 -25.11 12.67 18.55
C ASN A 438 -24.73 11.18 18.47
N LYS A 439 -24.84 10.58 17.29
CA LYS A 439 -24.59 9.15 17.03
C LYS A 439 -23.19 8.83 16.49
N ASP A 440 -22.37 9.84 16.26
CA ASP A 440 -20.97 9.67 15.92
C ASP A 440 -20.21 9.10 17.12
N CYS A 441 -19.26 8.22 16.83
CA CYS A 441 -18.48 7.51 17.82
C CYS A 441 -17.26 6.84 17.17
N ILE A 442 -16.32 6.44 18.00
CA ILE A 442 -15.19 5.59 17.62
C ILE A 442 -15.26 4.31 18.44
N VAL A 443 -15.07 3.18 17.77
CA VAL A 443 -15.09 1.84 18.36
C VAL A 443 -13.78 1.15 18.03
N THR A 444 -13.11 0.58 19.03
CA THR A 444 -11.95 -0.28 18.83
C THR A 444 -12.28 -1.70 19.25
N LEU A 445 -12.00 -2.63 18.35
CA LEU A 445 -12.06 -4.06 18.56
C LEU A 445 -10.65 -4.58 18.79
N VAL A 446 -10.42 -5.29 19.88
CA VAL A 446 -9.15 -5.95 20.18
C VAL A 446 -9.39 -7.44 20.31
N GLY A 447 -8.95 -8.21 19.31
CA GLY A 447 -9.13 -9.64 19.25
C GLY A 447 -7.81 -10.34 19.51
N SER A 448 -7.81 -11.29 20.45
CA SER A 448 -6.68 -12.21 20.60
C SER A 448 -6.78 -13.24 19.49
N GLY A 449 -5.71 -13.42 18.73
CA GLY A 449 -5.66 -14.39 17.65
C GLY A 449 -4.22 -14.59 17.23
N THR A 450 -3.75 -15.83 17.27
CA THR A 450 -2.47 -16.17 16.66
C THR A 450 -2.58 -15.97 15.15
N PRO A 451 -1.49 -15.59 14.46
CA PRO A 451 -1.47 -15.66 13.00
C PRO A 451 -1.96 -17.03 12.59
N ALA A 452 -2.90 -17.10 11.66
CA ALA A 452 -3.26 -18.40 11.10
C ALA A 452 -1.99 -18.98 10.48
N ASP A 453 -1.76 -20.29 10.65
CA ASP A 453 -0.62 -20.94 10.02
C ASP A 453 -0.63 -20.57 8.52
N PRO A 454 0.49 -20.05 7.98
CA PRO A 454 0.54 -19.66 6.59
C PRO A 454 0.21 -20.88 5.73
N VAL A 455 -0.87 -20.80 4.96
CA VAL A 455 -1.19 -21.83 3.97
C VAL A 455 -0.30 -21.53 2.77
N PRO A 456 0.65 -22.42 2.41
CA PRO A 456 1.48 -22.21 1.23
C PRO A 456 0.62 -22.05 -0.01
N ARG A 457 1.11 -21.29 -0.99
CA ARG A 457 0.57 -21.36 -2.36
C ARG A 457 0.57 -22.82 -2.84
N GLU A 458 -0.35 -23.15 -3.74
CA GLU A 458 -0.45 -24.49 -4.33
C GLU A 458 -0.47 -24.41 -5.86
N PRO A 459 0.11 -25.40 -6.57
CA PRO A 459 -0.01 -25.47 -8.02
C PRO A 459 -1.48 -25.62 -8.43
N PHE A 460 -1.85 -24.99 -9.54
CA PHE A 460 -3.21 -25.15 -10.07
C PHE A 460 -3.51 -26.61 -10.40
N GLY A 461 -4.68 -27.09 -9.98
CA GLY A 461 -5.07 -28.49 -10.11
C GLY A 461 -4.26 -29.46 -9.25
N GLY A 462 -3.47 -28.97 -8.28
CA GLY A 462 -2.67 -29.78 -7.37
C GLY A 462 -1.45 -30.44 -8.03
N LYS A 463 -1.02 -29.98 -9.21
CA LYS A 463 0.06 -30.59 -9.99
C LYS A 463 1.10 -29.55 -10.42
N VAL A 464 2.33 -29.74 -9.93
CA VAL A 464 3.50 -28.95 -10.35
C VAL A 464 3.76 -29.13 -11.84
N ALA A 465 4.06 -28.04 -12.54
CA ALA A 465 4.38 -28.05 -13.97
C ALA A 465 5.79 -28.61 -14.21
N GLU A 466 5.95 -29.54 -15.14
CA GLU A 466 7.24 -30.21 -15.38
C GLU A 466 8.03 -29.52 -16.50
N ILE A 467 9.32 -29.27 -16.28
CA ILE A 467 10.25 -28.74 -17.28
C ILE A 467 11.35 -29.78 -17.56
N PRO A 468 11.56 -30.24 -18.80
CA PRO A 468 10.93 -29.79 -20.04
C PRO A 468 9.45 -30.18 -20.15
N GLY A 469 8.65 -29.32 -20.77
CA GLY A 469 7.21 -29.50 -20.90
C GLY A 469 6.45 -28.20 -21.15
N LYS A 470 5.14 -28.35 -21.35
CA LYS A 470 4.18 -27.26 -21.57
C LYS A 470 3.58 -26.79 -20.24
N ILE A 471 3.40 -25.48 -20.11
CA ILE A 471 2.75 -24.78 -19.01
C ILE A 471 1.68 -23.87 -19.63
N GLU A 472 0.41 -24.17 -19.41
CA GLU A 472 -0.69 -23.30 -19.87
C GLU A 472 -0.67 -21.98 -19.07
N ALA A 473 -0.85 -20.85 -19.74
CA ALA A 473 -0.71 -19.53 -19.11
C ALA A 473 -1.81 -19.26 -18.07
N GLU A 474 -3.02 -19.77 -18.30
CA GLU A 474 -4.17 -19.68 -17.42
C GLU A 474 -4.05 -20.56 -16.16
N ASN A 475 -3.04 -21.43 -16.08
CA ASN A 475 -2.82 -22.38 -14.97
C ASN A 475 -1.82 -21.84 -13.92
N PHE A 476 -1.86 -20.54 -13.63
CA PHE A 476 -1.07 -19.94 -12.56
C PHE A 476 -1.50 -20.46 -11.18
N ASP A 477 -0.57 -20.47 -10.22
CA ASP A 477 -0.76 -21.09 -8.90
C ASP A 477 -2.00 -20.54 -8.16
N VAL A 478 -2.58 -21.36 -7.29
CA VAL A 478 -3.59 -20.93 -6.33
C VAL A 478 -2.89 -20.16 -5.20
N PRO A 479 -3.28 -18.92 -4.91
CA PRO A 479 -2.63 -18.13 -3.87
C PRO A 479 -2.90 -18.77 -2.50
N GLY A 480 -1.86 -18.84 -1.68
CA GLY A 480 -1.98 -19.24 -0.28
C GLY A 480 -2.33 -18.05 0.62
N THR A 481 -2.30 -18.26 1.94
CA THR A 481 -2.47 -17.20 2.94
C THR A 481 -1.13 -16.88 3.60
N GLY A 482 -0.80 -15.60 3.76
CA GLY A 482 0.45 -15.18 4.39
C GLY A 482 1.40 -14.46 3.44
N LYS A 483 2.49 -13.91 4.00
CA LYS A 483 3.47 -13.13 3.25
C LYS A 483 4.17 -14.00 2.20
N GLY A 484 4.20 -13.53 0.96
CA GLY A 484 4.84 -14.25 -0.15
C GLY A 484 3.99 -15.34 -0.79
N ASN A 485 2.69 -15.44 -0.47
CA ASN A 485 1.79 -16.44 -1.05
C ASN A 485 0.89 -15.93 -2.19
N LYS A 486 1.06 -14.68 -2.65
CA LYS A 486 0.41 -14.20 -3.89
C LYS A 486 1.00 -14.95 -5.09
N SER A 487 0.16 -15.34 -6.04
CA SER A 487 0.56 -16.04 -7.27
C SER A 487 0.22 -15.27 -8.55
N TYR A 488 -0.44 -14.12 -8.44
CA TYR A 488 -0.74 -13.24 -9.55
C TYR A 488 -0.91 -11.79 -9.07
N SER A 489 -0.88 -10.84 -10.00
CA SER A 489 -1.25 -9.44 -9.81
C SER A 489 -2.01 -8.95 -11.01
N GLU A 490 -3.12 -8.28 -10.74
CA GLU A 490 -4.04 -7.68 -11.70
C GLU A 490 -4.16 -6.19 -11.36
N ASN A 491 -4.09 -5.33 -12.37
CA ASN A 491 -4.14 -3.87 -12.20
C ASN A 491 -5.49 -3.28 -12.63
N ASP A 492 -6.30 -4.03 -13.39
CA ASP A 492 -7.67 -3.65 -13.76
C ASP A 492 -8.70 -4.06 -12.67
N SER A 493 -9.78 -3.29 -12.57
CA SER A 493 -10.98 -3.59 -11.77
C SER A 493 -12.11 -4.26 -12.57
N GLU A 494 -12.02 -4.30 -13.89
CA GLU A 494 -12.96 -4.97 -14.80
C GLU A 494 -12.49 -6.40 -15.10
N ASP A 495 -13.32 -7.40 -14.78
CA ASP A 495 -13.13 -8.77 -15.27
C ASP A 495 -13.79 -8.89 -16.64
N ARG A 496 -12.97 -8.88 -17.69
CA ARG A 496 -13.33 -9.08 -19.09
C ARG A 496 -13.21 -10.55 -19.50
N GLY A 497 -12.90 -11.45 -18.57
CA GLY A 497 -12.93 -12.89 -18.76
C GLY A 497 -14.35 -13.38 -19.02
N GLU A 498 -14.60 -13.96 -20.19
CA GLU A 498 -15.90 -14.59 -20.51
C GLU A 498 -16.02 -16.02 -19.95
N THR A 499 -15.28 -16.36 -18.88
CA THR A 499 -15.14 -17.74 -18.40
C THR A 499 -15.04 -17.86 -16.88
N ASN A 500 -15.54 -18.97 -16.33
CA ASN A 500 -15.39 -19.30 -14.90
C ASN A 500 -14.14 -20.15 -14.65
N TYR A 501 -13.12 -20.10 -15.53
CA TYR A 501 -11.96 -21.01 -15.43
C TYR A 501 -11.13 -20.72 -14.16
N ARG A 502 -10.99 -19.44 -13.81
CA ARG A 502 -10.29 -18.95 -12.60
C ARG A 502 -11.14 -17.90 -11.87
N GLU A 503 -12.36 -18.31 -11.51
CA GLU A 503 -13.34 -17.44 -10.86
C GLU A 503 -12.76 -16.78 -9.59
N GLY A 504 -12.98 -15.46 -9.46
CA GLY A 504 -12.53 -14.67 -8.31
C GLY A 504 -11.07 -14.23 -8.33
N THR A 505 -10.33 -14.50 -9.41
CA THR A 505 -8.94 -14.03 -9.55
C THR A 505 -8.83 -12.64 -10.16
N GLY A 506 -9.78 -12.23 -11.00
CA GLY A 506 -9.73 -10.96 -11.76
C GLY A 506 -8.81 -11.01 -12.98
N VAL A 507 -8.01 -12.07 -13.15
CA VAL A 507 -7.17 -12.26 -14.34
C VAL A 507 -8.05 -12.57 -15.54
N ASP A 508 -7.92 -11.77 -16.59
CA ASP A 508 -8.73 -11.87 -17.80
C ASP A 508 -8.43 -13.13 -18.62
N ILE A 509 -9.30 -14.13 -18.47
CA ILE A 509 -9.21 -15.42 -19.16
C ILE A 509 -10.44 -15.66 -20.04
N TYR A 510 -10.19 -15.90 -21.32
CA TYR A 510 -11.23 -16.16 -22.30
C TYR A 510 -10.86 -17.27 -23.28
N LYS A 511 -11.88 -17.78 -23.99
CA LYS A 511 -11.74 -18.98 -24.81
C LYS A 511 -11.44 -18.62 -26.27
N LYS A 512 -10.45 -19.28 -26.85
CA LYS A 512 -10.08 -19.23 -28.28
C LYS A 512 -10.16 -20.62 -28.91
N ALA A 513 -9.81 -20.72 -30.20
CA ALA A 513 -9.79 -21.99 -30.93
C ALA A 513 -8.76 -22.99 -30.39
N THR A 514 -7.69 -22.51 -29.74
CA THR A 514 -6.58 -23.34 -29.23
C THR A 514 -6.77 -23.78 -27.78
N GLY A 515 -7.63 -23.12 -27.01
CA GLY A 515 -7.78 -23.35 -25.57
C GLY A 515 -8.32 -22.13 -24.85
N TYR A 516 -7.96 -22.01 -23.57
CA TYR A 516 -8.08 -20.74 -22.85
C TYR A 516 -6.81 -19.94 -23.09
N VAL A 517 -6.93 -18.62 -23.02
CA VAL A 517 -5.81 -17.70 -23.12
C VAL A 517 -5.94 -16.65 -22.04
N VAL A 518 -4.80 -16.14 -21.58
CA VAL A 518 -4.74 -14.91 -20.78
C VAL A 518 -4.56 -13.75 -21.75
N GLY A 519 -5.35 -12.68 -21.59
CA GLY A 519 -5.24 -11.48 -22.41
C GLY A 519 -5.58 -10.23 -21.62
N TYR A 520 -5.90 -9.12 -22.31
CA TYR A 520 -6.23 -7.81 -21.72
C TYR A 520 -5.22 -7.24 -20.71
N ASN A 521 -4.02 -7.80 -20.70
CA ASN A 521 -3.00 -7.56 -19.69
C ASN A 521 -2.33 -6.17 -19.81
N GLU A 522 -1.97 -5.58 -18.68
CA GLU A 522 -1.25 -4.30 -18.56
C GLU A 522 0.19 -4.45 -18.06
N GLU A 523 1.04 -3.48 -18.42
CA GLU A 523 2.43 -3.38 -17.96
C GLU A 523 2.51 -3.44 -16.43
N GLY A 524 3.34 -4.34 -15.90
CA GLY A 524 3.54 -4.54 -14.47
C GLY A 524 2.72 -5.67 -13.86
N GLU A 525 1.72 -6.21 -14.56
CA GLU A 525 1.02 -7.43 -14.14
C GLU A 525 1.92 -8.66 -14.21
N TRP A 526 1.59 -9.69 -13.43
CA TRP A 526 2.40 -10.89 -13.38
C TRP A 526 1.61 -12.12 -12.92
N LEU A 527 2.07 -13.29 -13.38
CA LEU A 527 1.56 -14.62 -13.06
C LEU A 527 2.69 -15.54 -12.61
N GLU A 528 2.47 -16.37 -11.60
CA GLU A 528 3.44 -17.31 -11.05
C GLU A 528 2.98 -18.77 -11.14
N TYR A 529 3.95 -19.65 -11.39
CA TYR A 529 3.75 -21.08 -11.61
C TYR A 529 4.78 -21.86 -10.79
N SER A 530 4.31 -22.85 -10.03
CA SER A 530 5.15 -23.86 -9.42
C SER A 530 5.64 -24.82 -10.49
N VAL A 531 6.95 -24.87 -10.71
CA VAL A 531 7.60 -25.71 -11.73
C VAL A 531 8.61 -26.66 -11.11
N ASN A 532 8.76 -27.84 -11.70
CA ASN A 532 9.81 -28.81 -11.37
C ASN A 532 10.71 -29.00 -12.60
N VAL A 533 11.93 -28.50 -12.52
CA VAL A 533 12.94 -28.64 -13.55
C VAL A 533 13.68 -29.95 -13.34
N LYS A 534 13.46 -30.91 -14.23
CA LYS A 534 14.00 -32.28 -14.09
C LYS A 534 15.53 -32.33 -14.04
N GLU A 535 16.19 -31.48 -14.81
CA GLU A 535 17.65 -31.45 -14.92
C GLU A 535 18.15 -30.02 -15.11
N ALA A 536 19.27 -29.68 -14.49
CA ALA A 536 19.87 -28.37 -14.67
C ALA A 536 20.47 -28.26 -16.08
N GLY A 537 20.38 -27.10 -16.73
CA GLY A 537 21.01 -26.87 -18.02
C GLY A 537 20.39 -25.73 -18.82
N ASP A 538 20.79 -25.65 -20.08
CA ASP A 538 20.20 -24.71 -21.04
C ASP A 538 18.91 -25.27 -21.61
N TYR A 539 17.92 -24.40 -21.77
CA TYR A 539 16.61 -24.67 -22.34
C TYR A 539 16.25 -23.60 -23.36
N THR A 540 15.42 -23.97 -24.33
CA THR A 540 14.73 -23.03 -25.21
C THR A 540 13.28 -22.95 -24.77
N MET A 541 12.87 -21.78 -24.30
CA MET A 541 11.47 -21.45 -24.03
C MET A 541 10.81 -21.03 -25.33
N PHE A 542 9.62 -21.56 -25.59
CA PHE A 542 8.69 -21.12 -26.62
C PHE A 542 7.41 -20.59 -25.95
N ALA A 543 6.88 -19.46 -26.40
CA ALA A 543 5.58 -18.96 -25.97
C ALA A 543 4.65 -18.80 -27.17
N SER A 544 3.42 -19.31 -27.06
CA SER A 544 2.37 -19.15 -28.06
C SER A 544 1.57 -17.89 -27.75
N VAL A 545 1.72 -16.86 -28.58
CA VAL A 545 1.21 -15.52 -28.32
C VAL A 545 0.52 -14.91 -29.55
N ALA A 546 -0.45 -14.02 -29.34
CA ALA A 546 -1.07 -13.22 -30.39
C ALA A 546 -1.13 -11.75 -29.96
N THR A 547 -0.83 -10.83 -30.87
CA THR A 547 -0.92 -9.40 -30.63
C THR A 547 -0.95 -8.65 -31.97
N SER A 548 -1.54 -7.46 -32.00
CA SER A 548 -1.36 -6.49 -33.08
C SER A 548 -0.46 -5.31 -32.70
N ASN A 549 0.09 -5.31 -31.48
CA ASN A 549 0.88 -4.23 -30.93
C ASN A 549 2.37 -4.54 -30.99
N SER A 550 3.16 -3.58 -31.49
CA SER A 550 4.61 -3.73 -31.67
C SER A 550 5.42 -3.52 -30.39
N THR A 551 4.79 -3.04 -29.31
CA THR A 551 5.43 -2.75 -28.02
C THR A 551 5.12 -3.81 -26.96
N SER A 552 4.34 -4.84 -27.29
CA SER A 552 3.96 -5.89 -26.36
C SER A 552 5.15 -6.80 -26.02
N GLY A 553 5.20 -7.27 -24.77
CA GLY A 553 6.29 -8.11 -24.31
C GLY A 553 6.12 -8.58 -22.87
N PHE A 554 6.93 -9.57 -22.52
CA PHE A 554 7.01 -10.07 -21.15
C PHE A 554 8.45 -10.43 -20.77
N SER A 555 8.71 -10.57 -19.49
CA SER A 555 9.94 -11.13 -18.93
C SER A 555 9.64 -12.41 -18.15
N LEU A 556 10.65 -13.27 -18.00
CA LEU A 556 10.58 -14.44 -17.13
C LEU A 556 11.61 -14.32 -16.01
N SER A 557 11.23 -14.73 -14.81
CA SER A 557 12.13 -14.91 -13.67
C SER A 557 11.88 -16.23 -12.96
N LEU A 558 12.90 -16.75 -12.28
CA LEU A 558 12.86 -17.98 -11.49
C LEU A 558 13.32 -17.64 -10.07
N ASP A 559 12.48 -17.91 -9.07
CA ASP A 559 12.74 -17.59 -7.66
C ASP A 559 13.15 -16.11 -7.46
N GLY A 560 12.50 -15.20 -8.20
CA GLY A 560 12.79 -13.77 -8.17
C GLY A 560 14.07 -13.33 -8.91
N LYS A 561 14.79 -14.24 -9.55
CA LYS A 561 15.95 -13.93 -10.39
C LYS A 561 15.56 -13.93 -11.86
N THR A 562 15.87 -12.86 -12.58
CA THR A 562 15.58 -12.73 -14.00
C THR A 562 16.23 -13.86 -14.82
N LEU A 563 15.43 -14.55 -15.62
CA LEU A 563 15.88 -15.54 -16.62
C LEU A 563 16.07 -14.90 -17.99
N VAL A 564 15.08 -14.11 -18.42
CA VAL A 564 15.12 -13.36 -19.68
C VAL A 564 14.32 -12.07 -19.53
N GLU A 565 14.91 -10.98 -20.03
CA GLU A 565 14.27 -9.66 -20.07
C GLU A 565 13.62 -9.44 -21.43
N ASN A 566 12.42 -8.84 -21.42
CA ASN A 566 11.76 -8.27 -22.59
C ASN A 566 11.74 -9.18 -23.82
N VAL A 567 11.10 -10.34 -23.70
CA VAL A 567 10.72 -11.17 -24.85
C VAL A 567 9.72 -10.36 -25.68
N ALA A 568 10.23 -9.71 -26.74
CA ALA A 568 9.42 -8.92 -27.64
C ALA A 568 8.50 -9.82 -28.48
N LEU A 569 7.25 -9.38 -28.63
CA LEU A 569 6.26 -10.12 -29.41
C LEU A 569 6.22 -9.61 -30.85
N SER A 570 5.96 -10.52 -31.79
CA SER A 570 5.79 -10.20 -33.20
C SER A 570 4.48 -10.79 -33.70
N GLY A 571 3.44 -9.96 -33.87
CA GLY A 571 2.15 -10.40 -34.37
C GLY A 571 1.46 -9.30 -35.18
N THR A 572 0.40 -9.67 -35.89
CA THR A 572 -0.43 -8.73 -36.67
C THR A 572 -1.92 -8.84 -36.33
N SER A 573 -2.28 -9.68 -35.36
CA SER A 573 -3.65 -10.09 -35.06
C SER A 573 -3.72 -10.68 -33.65
N PHE A 574 -4.87 -10.51 -32.98
CA PHE A 574 -5.20 -11.18 -31.70
C PHE A 574 -5.82 -12.57 -31.90
N ASP A 575 -5.98 -13.01 -33.16
CA ASP A 575 -6.51 -14.34 -33.48
C ASP A 575 -5.44 -15.28 -34.05
N ASP A 576 -4.35 -14.73 -34.59
CA ASP A 576 -3.27 -15.50 -35.21
C ASP A 576 -2.11 -15.68 -34.24
N PHE A 577 -2.09 -16.83 -33.56
CA PHE A 577 -1.02 -17.18 -32.63
C PHE A 577 0.28 -17.52 -33.36
N VAL A 578 1.35 -16.86 -32.93
CA VAL A 578 2.72 -17.14 -33.36
C VAL A 578 3.53 -17.68 -32.19
N LYS A 579 4.67 -18.30 -32.47
CA LYS A 579 5.63 -18.72 -31.45
C LYS A 579 6.81 -17.77 -31.38
N VAL A 580 7.02 -17.18 -30.21
CA VAL A 580 8.28 -16.51 -29.86
C VAL A 580 9.16 -17.47 -29.07
N LYS A 581 10.47 -17.24 -29.09
CA LYS A 581 11.42 -18.10 -28.34
C LYS A 581 12.54 -17.32 -27.67
N ALA A 582 13.04 -17.86 -26.57
CA ALA A 582 14.23 -17.37 -25.88
C ALA A 582 15.03 -18.53 -25.27
N ASN A 583 16.35 -18.39 -25.23
CA ASN A 583 17.21 -19.32 -24.50
C ASN A 583 17.30 -18.90 -23.04
N VAL A 584 17.16 -19.86 -22.12
CA VAL A 584 17.26 -19.67 -20.67
C VAL A 584 18.11 -20.77 -20.05
N THR A 585 18.74 -20.50 -18.91
CA THR A 585 19.47 -21.51 -18.13
C THR A 585 18.72 -21.75 -16.82
N LEU A 586 18.37 -23.02 -16.56
CA LEU A 586 17.54 -23.39 -15.42
C LEU A 586 18.32 -24.32 -14.45
N PRO A 587 18.27 -24.07 -13.13
CA PRO A 587 18.66 -25.05 -12.12
C PRO A 587 17.66 -26.22 -12.07
N ALA A 588 18.09 -27.38 -11.56
CA ALA A 588 17.21 -28.51 -11.30
C ALA A 588 16.45 -28.34 -9.97
N GLY A 589 15.23 -28.87 -9.90
CA GLY A 589 14.41 -28.90 -8.70
C GLY A 589 13.10 -28.12 -8.84
N GLU A 590 12.40 -27.96 -7.73
CA GLU A 590 11.18 -27.17 -7.64
C GLU A 590 11.50 -25.68 -7.52
N HIS A 591 10.80 -24.86 -8.30
CA HIS A 591 11.02 -23.42 -8.42
C HIS A 591 9.70 -22.69 -8.66
N ILE A 592 9.72 -21.37 -8.43
CA ILE A 592 8.62 -20.48 -8.84
C ILE A 592 9.05 -19.74 -10.11
N LEU A 593 8.39 -20.05 -11.22
CA LEU A 593 8.50 -19.32 -12.48
C LEU A 593 7.51 -18.16 -12.47
N ARG A 594 7.97 -16.95 -12.77
CA ARG A 594 7.11 -15.76 -12.92
C ARG A 594 7.19 -15.22 -14.34
N MET A 595 6.02 -15.01 -14.96
CA MET A 595 5.86 -14.11 -16.10
C MET A 595 5.52 -12.71 -15.59
N THR A 596 6.20 -11.68 -16.07
CA THR A 596 5.83 -10.28 -15.84
C THR A 596 5.62 -9.58 -17.16
N VAL A 597 4.48 -8.91 -17.31
CA VAL A 597 4.15 -8.11 -18.48
C VAL A 597 5.04 -6.87 -18.51
N THR A 598 5.79 -6.70 -19.59
CA THR A 598 6.69 -5.55 -19.81
C THR A 598 6.19 -4.62 -20.93
N GLY A 599 5.15 -5.04 -21.64
CA GLY A 599 4.39 -4.21 -22.57
C GLY A 599 3.00 -4.81 -22.78
N SER A 600 1.97 -3.99 -22.56
CA SER A 600 0.56 -4.39 -22.50
C SER A 600 0.01 -5.01 -23.79
N TRP A 601 -1.19 -5.60 -23.68
CA TRP A 601 -2.09 -5.99 -24.78
C TRP A 601 -1.57 -7.12 -25.68
N PHE A 602 -1.55 -8.34 -25.16
CA PHE A 602 -1.33 -9.55 -25.95
C PHE A 602 -2.11 -10.73 -25.38
N ASP A 603 -2.44 -11.69 -26.23
CA ASP A 603 -2.95 -12.97 -25.77
C ASP A 603 -1.79 -13.96 -25.64
N ILE A 604 -1.79 -14.74 -24.57
CA ILE A 604 -0.85 -15.84 -24.37
C ILE A 604 -1.61 -17.11 -24.00
N ASP A 605 -1.27 -18.19 -24.71
CA ASP A 605 -1.87 -19.53 -24.55
C ASP A 605 -0.99 -20.37 -23.62
N TYR A 606 0.29 -20.56 -23.97
CA TYR A 606 1.19 -21.39 -23.15
C TYR A 606 2.67 -21.04 -23.31
N PHE A 607 3.46 -21.52 -22.36
CA PHE A 607 4.91 -21.69 -22.47
C PHE A 607 5.26 -23.15 -22.73
N ASN A 608 6.31 -23.43 -23.48
CA ASN A 608 6.86 -24.77 -23.68
C ASN A 608 8.38 -24.72 -23.58
N PHE A 609 8.96 -25.50 -22.67
CA PHE A 609 10.40 -25.54 -22.45
C PHE A 609 10.98 -26.81 -23.05
N ALA A 610 11.87 -26.64 -24.03
CA ALA A 610 12.64 -27.73 -24.63
C ALA A 610 14.06 -27.74 -24.08
N LYS A 611 14.56 -28.90 -23.68
CA LYS A 611 15.94 -29.03 -23.19
C LYS A 611 16.93 -28.80 -24.31
N GLY A 612 17.95 -27.99 -24.05
CA GLY A 612 19.00 -27.58 -24.99
C GLY A 612 18.86 -26.12 -25.41
N LYS A 613 20.00 -25.47 -25.62
CA LYS A 613 20.08 -24.19 -26.29
C LYS A 613 19.73 -24.34 -27.77
N ASP A 614 18.89 -23.44 -28.29
CA ASP A 614 18.38 -23.46 -29.66
C ASP A 614 17.73 -24.80 -30.05
N ALA A 615 17.10 -25.46 -29.08
CA ALA A 615 16.37 -26.71 -29.29
C ALA A 615 15.23 -26.50 -30.31
N ALA A 616 14.88 -27.58 -31.00
CA ALA A 616 13.70 -27.58 -31.85
C ALA A 616 12.44 -27.52 -30.98
N ASP A 617 11.41 -26.83 -31.47
CA ASP A 617 10.12 -26.75 -30.81
C ASP A 617 9.46 -28.15 -30.78
N PRO A 618 9.15 -28.70 -29.60
CA PRO A 618 8.53 -30.02 -29.48
C PRO A 618 7.13 -30.10 -30.11
N ASP A 619 6.45 -28.96 -30.24
CA ASP A 619 5.11 -28.84 -30.81
C ASP A 619 5.12 -28.40 -32.29
N ASP A 620 6.30 -28.40 -32.94
CA ASP A 620 6.40 -28.14 -34.37
C ASP A 620 5.84 -29.32 -35.17
N LYS A 621 4.55 -29.22 -35.53
CA LYS A 621 3.87 -30.17 -36.42
C LYS A 621 4.18 -29.93 -37.89
N THR A 622 5.23 -29.19 -38.25
CA THR A 622 5.70 -29.22 -39.63
C THR A 622 6.16 -30.64 -39.95
N ILE A 623 5.44 -31.30 -40.87
CA ILE A 623 5.93 -32.51 -41.52
C ILE A 623 7.15 -32.08 -42.34
N GLY A 624 8.31 -32.08 -41.69
CA GLY A 624 9.60 -31.89 -42.34
C GLY A 624 9.79 -33.04 -43.33
N LEU A 625 9.58 -32.77 -44.61
CA LEU A 625 10.19 -33.57 -45.68
C LEU A 625 11.70 -33.50 -45.44
N ARG A 626 12.23 -34.54 -44.76
CA ARG A 626 13.67 -34.76 -44.61
C ARG A 626 14.30 -34.55 -45.98
N GLY A 627 15.26 -33.63 -46.06
CA GLY A 627 16.06 -33.42 -47.27
C GLY A 627 16.75 -34.72 -47.66
N ALA A 628 16.12 -35.49 -48.55
CA ALA A 628 16.74 -36.64 -49.16
C ALA A 628 17.85 -36.12 -50.08
N ASN A 629 19.08 -36.51 -49.81
CA ASN A 629 20.24 -36.19 -50.64
C ASN A 629 19.94 -36.56 -52.10
N PHE A 630 20.02 -35.53 -52.93
CA PHE A 630 19.57 -35.52 -54.32
C PHE A 630 20.58 -36.27 -55.20
N ARG A 631 20.23 -37.47 -55.69
CA ARG A 631 20.92 -38.10 -56.83
C ARG A 631 19.91 -38.38 -57.94
N LEU A 632 20.07 -37.71 -59.08
CA LEU A 632 19.28 -37.93 -60.30
C LEU A 632 20.17 -38.38 -61.48
N PRO A 633 19.59 -39.14 -62.43
CA PRO A 633 20.31 -39.93 -63.43
C PRO A 633 20.79 -39.11 -64.62
N THR A 634 21.69 -39.69 -65.41
CA THR A 634 22.41 -39.09 -66.56
C THR A 634 21.66 -39.15 -67.90
N GLU A 635 20.37 -39.52 -67.92
CA GLU A 635 19.57 -39.69 -69.15
C GLU A 635 18.22 -38.94 -69.07
N ALA A 636 17.59 -38.70 -70.23
CA ALA A 636 16.36 -37.91 -70.34
C ALA A 636 15.13 -38.68 -69.81
N GLU A 637 14.38 -38.07 -68.88
CA GLU A 637 13.14 -38.65 -68.33
C GLU A 637 11.90 -37.85 -68.75
N ASN A 638 10.76 -38.53 -68.86
CA ASN A 638 9.44 -37.91 -69.05
C ASN A 638 8.86 -37.47 -67.71
N TYR A 639 8.43 -36.22 -67.66
CA TYR A 639 7.82 -35.59 -66.50
C TYR A 639 6.38 -35.19 -66.76
N SER A 640 5.52 -35.36 -65.76
CA SER A 640 4.13 -34.90 -65.71
C SER A 640 3.99 -33.83 -64.64
N VAL A 641 3.35 -32.72 -64.95
CA VAL A 641 3.15 -31.57 -64.06
C VAL A 641 1.70 -31.54 -63.61
N PHE A 642 1.49 -31.40 -62.31
CA PHE A 642 0.20 -31.33 -61.66
C PHE A 642 0.08 -30.01 -60.90
N ASP A 643 -1.11 -29.43 -60.84
CA ASP A 643 -1.38 -28.31 -59.92
C ASP A 643 -1.52 -28.80 -58.46
N VAL A 644 -1.73 -27.87 -57.54
CA VAL A 644 -1.88 -28.18 -56.10
C VAL A 644 -3.10 -29.04 -55.78
N ASN A 645 -4.09 -29.11 -56.67
CA ASN A 645 -5.28 -29.94 -56.54
C ASN A 645 -5.10 -31.32 -57.20
N GLY A 646 -3.91 -31.61 -57.75
CA GLY A 646 -3.57 -32.89 -58.36
C GLY A 646 -4.03 -33.03 -59.81
N VAL A 647 -4.46 -31.95 -60.47
CA VAL A 647 -4.88 -31.97 -61.88
C VAL A 647 -3.64 -31.90 -62.78
N LEU A 648 -3.55 -32.79 -63.78
CA LEU A 648 -2.45 -32.77 -64.74
C LEU A 648 -2.54 -31.55 -65.66
N VAL A 649 -1.52 -30.69 -65.61
CA VAL A 649 -1.45 -29.43 -66.35
C VAL A 649 -0.39 -29.41 -67.46
N GLY A 650 0.48 -30.42 -67.55
CA GLY A 650 1.45 -30.52 -68.65
C GLY A 650 2.36 -31.75 -68.58
N LYS A 651 3.07 -32.04 -69.67
CA LYS A 651 4.13 -33.05 -69.71
C LYS A 651 5.31 -32.56 -70.55
N PHE A 652 6.52 -32.97 -70.21
CA PHE A 652 7.73 -32.64 -70.98
C PHE A 652 8.85 -33.67 -70.72
N LEU A 653 9.83 -33.71 -71.62
CA LEU A 653 11.06 -34.48 -71.44
C LEU A 653 12.15 -33.54 -70.88
N ALA A 654 12.91 -33.99 -69.89
CA ALA A 654 14.04 -33.22 -69.35
C ALA A 654 15.18 -34.13 -68.89
N THR A 655 16.41 -33.65 -69.07
CA THR A 655 17.66 -34.31 -68.67
C THR A 655 18.27 -33.70 -67.42
N THR A 656 17.98 -32.42 -67.13
CA THR A 656 18.59 -31.71 -66.00
C THR A 656 17.54 -31.02 -65.11
N LYS A 657 17.91 -30.76 -63.85
CA LYS A 657 17.06 -30.03 -62.89
C LYS A 657 16.68 -28.63 -63.39
N ALA A 658 17.61 -27.94 -64.05
CA ALA A 658 17.36 -26.62 -64.62
C ALA A 658 16.31 -26.69 -65.74
N ASP A 659 16.33 -27.76 -66.53
CA ASP A 659 15.33 -28.00 -67.57
C ASP A 659 13.96 -28.31 -66.96
N VAL A 660 13.88 -29.13 -65.91
CA VAL A 660 12.60 -29.41 -65.23
C VAL A 660 11.95 -28.13 -64.71
N GLN A 661 12.72 -27.23 -64.08
CA GLN A 661 12.21 -25.93 -63.60
C GLN A 661 11.75 -25.04 -64.77
N ARG A 662 12.58 -24.91 -65.81
CA ARG A 662 12.30 -24.07 -66.98
C ARG A 662 11.09 -24.57 -67.77
N MET A 663 11.01 -25.88 -68.02
CA MET A 663 9.93 -26.51 -68.76
C MET A 663 8.62 -26.52 -67.96
N THR A 664 8.69 -26.64 -66.63
CA THR A 664 7.50 -26.46 -65.78
C THR A 664 6.96 -25.04 -65.92
N LYS A 665 7.82 -24.01 -65.88
CA LYS A 665 7.41 -22.62 -66.11
C LYS A 665 6.80 -22.40 -67.51
N SER A 666 7.22 -23.14 -68.53
CA SER A 666 6.65 -23.00 -69.88
C SER A 666 5.29 -23.67 -70.05
N VAL A 667 5.03 -24.80 -69.38
CA VAL A 667 3.76 -25.54 -69.55
C VAL A 667 2.61 -25.03 -68.67
N VAL A 668 2.91 -24.34 -67.57
CA VAL A 668 1.88 -23.79 -66.66
C VAL A 668 1.50 -22.36 -67.05
N ARG A 669 0.25 -21.97 -66.77
CA ARG A 669 -0.30 -20.67 -67.21
C ARG A 669 -0.25 -19.57 -66.15
N GLN A 670 -0.12 -19.90 -64.87
CA GLN A 670 -0.21 -18.94 -63.76
C GLN A 670 0.95 -19.10 -62.78
N ASN A 671 1.11 -18.09 -61.91
CA ASN A 671 2.05 -18.16 -60.79
C ASN A 671 1.49 -19.09 -59.73
N GLY A 672 2.34 -19.94 -59.17
CA GLY A 672 1.90 -20.89 -58.17
C GLY A 672 2.85 -22.06 -57.99
N ILE A 673 2.43 -22.99 -57.14
CA ILE A 673 3.18 -24.21 -56.84
C ILE A 673 2.64 -25.34 -57.69
N TYR A 674 3.54 -26.11 -58.29
CA TYR A 674 3.23 -27.26 -59.12
C TYR A 674 4.01 -28.48 -58.66
N PHE A 675 3.41 -29.65 -58.79
CA PHE A 675 4.04 -30.92 -58.50
C PHE A 675 4.44 -31.61 -59.80
N VAL A 676 5.73 -31.87 -59.97
CA VAL A 676 6.26 -32.52 -61.17
C VAL A 676 6.66 -33.94 -60.81
N LYS A 677 6.19 -34.92 -61.57
CA LYS A 677 6.45 -36.34 -61.31
C LYS A 677 7.10 -36.99 -62.53
N SER A 678 8.23 -37.67 -62.34
CA SER A 678 8.85 -38.47 -63.38
C SER A 678 8.17 -39.84 -63.48
N LEU A 679 8.21 -40.46 -64.67
CA LEU A 679 7.71 -41.84 -64.86
C LEU A 679 8.43 -42.85 -63.95
N GLY A 680 9.67 -42.57 -63.54
CA GLY A 680 10.41 -43.35 -62.54
C GLY A 680 9.92 -43.18 -61.09
N GLY A 681 8.81 -42.48 -60.88
CA GLY A 681 8.13 -42.38 -59.58
C GLY A 681 8.60 -41.23 -58.68
N LYS A 682 9.58 -40.42 -59.12
CA LYS A 682 10.10 -39.29 -58.34
C LYS A 682 9.19 -38.07 -58.50
N SER A 683 8.82 -37.44 -57.38
CA SER A 683 7.98 -36.24 -57.36
C SER A 683 8.75 -35.04 -56.81
N TYR A 684 8.49 -33.86 -57.37
CA TYR A 684 9.16 -32.61 -57.06
C TYR A 684 8.13 -31.49 -56.90
N ARG A 685 8.35 -30.59 -55.96
CA ARG A 685 7.59 -29.34 -55.84
C ARG A 685 8.37 -28.23 -56.55
N ILE A 686 7.72 -27.55 -57.48
CA ILE A 686 8.29 -26.44 -58.24
C ILE A 686 7.42 -25.21 -58.05
N SER A 687 8.01 -24.13 -57.55
CA SER A 687 7.34 -22.82 -57.52
C SER A 687 7.63 -22.09 -58.83
N VAL A 688 6.57 -21.65 -59.50
CA VAL A 688 6.65 -20.87 -60.74
C VAL A 688 6.16 -19.46 -60.47
N ALA A 689 7.02 -18.48 -60.76
CA ALA A 689 6.64 -17.08 -60.91
C ALA A 689 6.92 -16.69 -62.37
N LYS A 690 5.90 -16.28 -63.11
CA LYS A 690 5.98 -15.76 -64.47
C LYS A 690 6.37 -14.30 -64.46
#